data_AF-A0A1W0VST0-F1
#
_entry.id   AF-A0A1W0VST0-F1
#
_cell.length_a   1.000
_cell.length_b   1.000
_cell.length_c   1.000
_cell.angle_alpha   90.00
_cell.angle_beta   90.00
_cell.angle_gamma   90.00
#
_symmetry.space_group_name_H-M   'P 1'
#
loop_
_entity.id
_entity.type
_entity.pdbx_description
1 polymer ?
#
loop_
_entity_poly.entity_id
_entity_poly.type
_entity_poly.pdbx_seq_one_letter_code
_entity_poly.pdbx_strand_id
1 'polypeptide(L)'
;MCMGMKGNCKKYQHLQQFPNRTPNPHKTVILGEMNKISWSSSSPIWPPFFGGHQKTPHLPSNRGGVASPQKQWGPSNCHLLPSEDTLTNRAPTAGTAAAVWRRWRLGPPRHALACPRRATVVLHLWPLLLHLRPPWLRTKLGTALAGAKDGGASWGWDDASRGWAWLRPELAVLEVEVPRRARPGGRGSSPCLTWQFERPDFPQFFSGATPLVGSLPYAQCYGGHQFGVWAGQLGDGRAITLGEVVNSRGERWELQLKGCGKTPYSRFADGLAVLRSSIREFLCSEAMHGLGIPTTRALCLVETGKSVVRDMFYDGNAKEEPGAIVCRVAPSFLRFGSYQIHASRGKEDIEIVRRLADYMIRHHFPHLENMKKSEGLSFEAAIGDSPTIDLTSNKYAAWAVEVAERTAYLIARWQGVGFTHGVLNTDNMSVLGLTIDYGPFGFLDAFDPSYTPNTTDLPGKRYCFANQPDVGLWNIAQFTGPLSSAELISKDEANYVMERYGTKFMDEYQSIMTKKLGLTKYNKQLISKLLNNLAVDKVDYTNFFRLLSNVNADPGIPENELLVPLKAALLDIGKERKEAWISWVQTYIEELVESGIPDEERKAAMNSVNPKYVLRNYLCQSAIDAAEQGDYEEVRRLLKVMQNPYDEQPGMEKYARLPPAWAYRPGVCMLSCSS
;
A
#
# COMPACT_ATOMS: atom_id res chain seq x y z
N MET A 1 -31.13 44.08 18.90
CA MET A 1 -32.20 45.09 19.08
C MET A 1 -32.90 45.33 17.75
N CYS A 2 -34.09 45.94 17.77
CA CYS A 2 -34.86 46.46 16.63
C CYS A 2 -34.02 47.35 15.68
N MET A 3 -34.37 47.67 14.42
CA MET A 3 -35.43 47.33 13.43
C MET A 3 -34.77 47.62 12.04
N GLY A 4 -35.16 47.15 10.85
CA GLY A 4 -36.49 46.91 10.29
C GLY A 4 -36.90 48.06 9.34
N MET A 5 -36.96 47.85 8.02
CA MET A 5 -37.76 48.67 7.08
C MET A 5 -37.96 48.02 5.69
N LYS A 6 -38.97 48.46 4.93
CA LYS A 6 -39.35 47.98 3.59
C LYS A 6 -39.13 49.08 2.54
N GLY A 7 -38.82 48.71 1.29
CA GLY A 7 -38.81 49.65 0.15
C GLY A 7 -39.07 48.92 -1.17
N ASN A 8 -40.07 49.35 -1.93
CA ASN A 8 -40.58 48.61 -3.10
C ASN A 8 -40.93 49.60 -4.22
N CYS A 9 -40.41 49.47 -5.45
CA CYS A 9 -41.02 50.13 -6.63
C CYS A 9 -40.57 49.62 -8.03
N LYS A 10 -41.54 49.01 -8.74
CA LYS A 10 -41.91 49.19 -10.16
C LYS A 10 -40.86 49.20 -11.30
N LYS A 11 -40.86 48.08 -12.05
CA LYS A 11 -41.07 47.92 -13.53
C LYS A 11 -40.74 49.07 -14.51
N TYR A 12 -40.10 48.70 -15.63
CA TYR A 12 -40.46 49.13 -17.00
C TYR A 12 -40.14 48.02 -18.05
N GLN A 13 -40.61 48.18 -19.30
CA GLN A 13 -40.61 47.21 -20.43
C GLN A 13 -40.34 47.99 -21.77
N HIS A 14 -40.16 47.47 -23.01
CA HIS A 14 -40.49 46.19 -23.68
C HIS A 14 -39.74 46.05 -25.05
N LEU A 15 -39.55 44.82 -25.58
CA LEU A 15 -39.29 44.47 -27.03
C LEU A 15 -37.91 44.93 -27.63
N GLN A 16 -37.37 44.51 -28.80
CA GLN A 16 -37.80 43.62 -29.92
C GLN A 16 -36.62 43.00 -30.78
N GLN A 17 -36.64 41.67 -30.99
CA GLN A 17 -36.28 40.80 -32.16
C GLN A 17 -35.27 41.11 -33.34
N PHE A 18 -34.29 40.17 -33.56
CA PHE A 18 -33.82 39.50 -34.83
C PHE A 18 -33.13 40.27 -36.02
N PRO A 19 -32.49 39.63 -37.07
CA PRO A 19 -31.75 38.33 -37.22
C PRO A 19 -30.47 38.27 -38.16
N ASN A 20 -29.68 37.17 -38.08
CA ASN A 20 -28.87 36.41 -39.10
C ASN A 20 -28.02 37.03 -40.28
N ARG A 21 -26.71 36.65 -40.40
CA ARG A 21 -26.07 35.84 -41.51
C ARG A 21 -24.50 35.82 -41.50
N THR A 22 -23.87 34.94 -42.28
CA THR A 22 -22.41 34.58 -42.43
C THR A 22 -21.87 34.91 -43.87
N PRO A 23 -20.64 34.56 -44.39
CA PRO A 23 -19.47 33.77 -43.85
C PRO A 23 -17.99 34.18 -44.25
N ASN A 24 -16.97 33.62 -43.56
CA ASN A 24 -15.56 33.29 -43.99
C ASN A 24 -14.60 34.41 -44.55
N PRO A 25 -13.26 34.18 -44.75
CA PRO A 25 -12.38 33.05 -44.37
C PRO A 25 -10.99 33.40 -43.71
N HIS A 26 -10.23 32.33 -43.38
CA HIS A 26 -8.75 32.21 -43.23
C HIS A 26 -7.99 32.52 -41.92
N LYS A 27 -7.38 31.43 -41.41
CA LYS A 27 -6.01 31.25 -40.85
C LYS A 27 -5.65 31.70 -39.40
N THR A 28 -4.96 30.76 -38.76
CA THR A 28 -3.98 30.85 -37.65
C THR A 28 -4.49 30.49 -36.26
N VAL A 29 -3.69 29.68 -35.55
CA VAL A 29 -3.97 29.14 -34.22
C VAL A 29 -3.46 30.10 -33.14
N ILE A 30 -4.30 30.40 -32.15
CA ILE A 30 -3.89 30.95 -30.85
C ILE A 30 -4.64 30.16 -29.77
N LEU A 31 -3.90 29.68 -28.76
CA LEU A 31 -4.48 29.05 -27.57
C LEU A 31 -5.04 30.13 -26.65
N GLY A 32 -6.38 30.20 -26.54
CA GLY A 32 -7.06 31.09 -25.59
C GLY A 32 -6.98 30.54 -24.16
N GLU A 33 -6.62 31.40 -23.21
CA GLU A 33 -6.57 31.04 -21.79
C GLU A 33 -7.95 30.66 -21.26
N MET A 34 -8.10 29.47 -20.67
CA MET A 34 -9.31 29.13 -19.92
C MET A 34 -9.19 29.56 -18.46
N ASN A 35 -10.17 30.35 -18.04
CA ASN A 35 -10.29 31.02 -16.75
C ASN A 35 -9.85 30.19 -15.53
N LYS A 36 -9.06 30.82 -14.65
CA LYS A 36 -8.91 30.39 -13.25
C LYS A 36 -10.26 30.48 -12.55
N ILE A 37 -10.96 29.35 -12.38
CA ILE A 37 -12.10 29.27 -11.47
C ILE A 37 -11.56 29.29 -10.04
N SER A 38 -11.60 30.46 -9.41
CA SER A 38 -11.26 30.63 -8.00
C SER A 38 -12.36 30.06 -7.12
N TRP A 39 -12.10 28.92 -6.47
CA TRP A 39 -13.00 28.34 -5.47
C TRP A 39 -12.98 29.17 -4.18
N SER A 40 -13.81 30.21 -4.13
CA SER A 40 -14.12 30.96 -2.91
C SER A 40 -15.14 30.20 -2.06
N SER A 41 -14.70 29.09 -1.45
CA SER A 41 -15.48 28.31 -0.49
C SER A 41 -14.88 28.43 0.90
N SER A 42 -15.67 28.88 1.87
CA SER A 42 -15.29 28.95 3.28
C SER A 42 -15.22 27.55 3.90
N SER A 43 -14.10 26.87 3.70
CA SER A 43 -13.82 25.58 4.34
C SER A 43 -13.82 25.72 5.87
N PRO A 44 -14.31 24.70 6.63
CA PRO A 44 -13.97 24.60 8.04
C PRO A 44 -12.44 24.48 8.15
N ILE A 45 -11.82 25.41 8.87
CA ILE A 45 -10.36 25.44 9.01
C ILE A 45 -9.96 24.34 9.99
N TRP A 46 -9.58 23.18 9.46
CA TRP A 46 -8.96 22.11 10.23
C TRP A 46 -7.72 22.65 10.96
N PRO A 47 -7.50 22.32 12.25
CA PRO A 47 -6.24 22.65 12.90
C PRO A 47 -5.10 21.92 12.19
N PRO A 48 -3.96 22.57 11.91
CA PRO A 48 -2.85 21.91 11.21
C PRO A 48 -2.31 20.77 12.08
N PHE A 49 -2.57 19.53 11.68
CA PHE A 49 -2.33 18.36 12.54
C PHE A 49 -0.85 18.22 12.98
N PHE A 50 0.10 18.63 12.11
CA PHE A 50 1.48 18.92 12.49
C PHE A 50 1.98 20.10 11.64
N GLY A 51 2.16 21.30 12.24
CA GLY A 51 2.42 22.52 11.46
C GLY A 51 2.94 23.74 12.24
N GLY A 52 3.92 23.55 13.12
CA GLY A 52 4.54 24.65 13.88
C GLY A 52 5.55 25.47 13.06
N HIS A 53 5.08 26.31 12.13
CA HIS A 53 5.98 27.22 11.39
C HIS A 53 6.51 28.37 12.28
N GLN A 54 7.79 28.29 12.66
CA GLN A 54 8.52 29.44 13.20
C GLN A 54 8.59 30.56 12.14
N LYS A 55 8.17 31.77 12.51
CA LYS A 55 8.33 32.97 11.67
C LYS A 55 9.71 33.57 11.87
N THR A 56 10.57 33.50 10.87
CA THR A 56 11.77 34.35 10.78
C THR A 56 11.34 35.81 10.60
N PRO A 57 11.76 36.76 11.47
CA PRO A 57 11.38 38.16 11.34
C PRO A 57 12.16 38.86 10.22
N HIS A 58 11.46 39.54 9.33
CA HIS A 58 12.08 40.49 8.40
C HIS A 58 12.41 41.81 9.11
N LEU A 59 13.57 42.38 8.79
CA LEU A 59 13.89 43.80 9.02
C LEU A 59 14.24 44.48 7.67
N PRO A 60 14.08 45.81 7.55
CA PRO A 60 13.80 46.44 6.26
C PRO A 60 15.05 46.93 5.49
N SER A 61 14.87 47.08 4.18
CA SER A 61 15.84 47.64 3.24
C SER A 61 15.95 49.16 3.30
N ASN A 62 17.17 49.73 3.14
CA ASN A 62 17.36 50.87 2.22
C ASN A 62 18.82 51.27 1.88
N ARG A 63 18.98 51.78 0.63
CA ARG A 63 20.00 52.70 0.07
C ARG A 63 21.48 52.29 -0.12
N GLY A 64 21.95 52.49 -1.36
CA GLY A 64 23.35 52.74 -1.76
C GLY A 64 24.17 51.48 -2.11
N GLY A 65 25.03 51.47 -3.13
CA GLY A 65 25.31 52.48 -4.17
C GLY A 65 26.31 51.95 -5.23
N VAL A 66 26.09 52.28 -6.51
CA VAL A 66 26.78 51.73 -7.71
C VAL A 66 28.32 51.83 -7.71
N ALA A 67 29.01 50.73 -8.04
CA ALA A 67 30.22 50.71 -8.89
C ALA A 67 30.56 49.29 -9.40
N SER A 68 31.04 49.18 -10.65
CA SER A 68 31.67 47.97 -11.24
C SER A 68 33.03 48.35 -11.85
N PRO A 69 33.93 47.40 -12.13
CA PRO A 69 34.03 46.91 -13.52
C PRO A 69 34.43 45.42 -13.68
N GLN A 70 34.51 44.97 -14.94
CA GLN A 70 34.70 43.57 -15.35
C GLN A 70 36.18 43.17 -15.56
N LYS A 71 36.48 41.85 -15.52
CA LYS A 71 37.42 41.06 -16.36
C LYS A 71 37.64 39.66 -15.74
N GLN A 72 38.09 38.58 -16.39
CA GLN A 72 37.96 37.99 -17.75
C GLN A 72 38.67 36.61 -17.67
N TRP A 73 37.91 35.51 -17.80
CA TRP A 73 38.26 34.17 -18.32
C TRP A 73 39.73 33.63 -18.36
N GLY A 74 40.07 32.70 -17.45
CA GLY A 74 40.88 31.45 -17.61
C GLY A 74 42.27 31.45 -18.33
N PRO A 75 42.88 30.26 -18.63
CA PRO A 75 42.63 28.88 -18.13
C PRO A 75 43.93 28.08 -17.78
N SER A 76 43.83 26.75 -17.63
CA SER A 76 44.87 25.68 -17.82
C SER A 76 45.61 25.04 -16.62
N ASN A 77 46.00 23.76 -16.81
CA ASN A 77 46.71 22.85 -15.88
C ASN A 77 48.24 22.82 -16.12
N CYS A 78 49.03 22.28 -15.16
CA CYS A 78 49.91 21.11 -15.36
C CYS A 78 50.73 20.70 -14.11
N HIS A 79 51.30 19.48 -14.12
CA HIS A 79 52.15 18.89 -13.06
C HIS A 79 53.66 19.19 -13.24
N LEU A 80 54.47 19.06 -12.18
CA LEU A 80 55.57 18.05 -12.07
C LEU A 80 56.36 18.11 -10.73
N LEU A 81 57.27 17.13 -10.54
CA LEU A 81 58.12 16.89 -9.34
C LEU A 81 59.48 17.62 -9.40
N PRO A 82 60.31 17.56 -8.33
CA PRO A 82 61.55 16.75 -8.41
C PRO A 82 61.89 15.92 -7.13
N SER A 83 63.10 15.34 -7.05
CA SER A 83 63.43 14.12 -6.28
C SER A 83 64.83 14.08 -5.60
N GLU A 84 64.96 13.26 -4.53
CA GLU A 84 66.14 12.44 -4.06
C GLU A 84 67.52 13.11 -3.74
N ASP A 85 68.34 12.69 -2.74
CA ASP A 85 68.21 11.77 -1.56
C ASP A 85 69.06 12.34 -0.35
N THR A 86 70.02 11.77 0.44
CA THR A 86 70.77 10.48 0.52
C THR A 86 71.39 10.20 1.93
N LEU A 87 71.31 8.94 2.41
CA LEU A 87 72.22 8.18 3.34
C LEU A 87 72.96 8.87 4.54
N THR A 88 72.86 8.42 5.81
CA THR A 88 73.47 7.16 6.37
C THR A 88 73.16 6.93 7.88
N ASN A 89 73.14 5.65 8.34
CA ASN A 89 73.50 5.07 9.68
C ASN A 89 73.04 5.74 11.02
N ARG A 90 72.64 5.05 12.11
CA ARG A 90 72.95 3.68 12.63
C ARG A 90 71.96 3.28 13.76
N ALA A 91 71.96 2.01 14.20
CA ALA A 91 71.14 1.50 15.33
C ALA A 91 71.96 0.71 16.39
N PRO A 92 71.42 0.56 17.62
CA PRO A 92 71.32 -0.73 18.34
C PRO A 92 70.03 -0.82 19.22
N THR A 93 69.59 -1.86 19.97
CA THR A 93 69.67 -3.36 20.02
C THR A 93 68.65 -3.84 21.09
N ALA A 94 68.18 -5.08 21.28
CA ALA A 94 67.84 -6.24 20.43
C ALA A 94 67.98 -7.59 21.21
N GLY A 95 66.90 -8.13 21.79
CA GLY A 95 66.87 -9.47 22.44
C GLY A 95 65.50 -9.80 23.07
N THR A 96 65.01 -11.04 23.17
CA THR A 96 65.57 -12.39 22.86
C THR A 96 64.48 -13.30 22.23
N ALA A 97 64.78 -13.98 21.11
CA ALA A 97 65.07 -15.44 20.93
C ALA A 97 63.85 -16.40 21.07
N ALA A 98 63.32 -17.05 20.01
CA ALA A 98 63.79 -18.22 19.20
C ALA A 98 63.32 -19.59 19.79
N ALA A 99 62.69 -20.58 19.12
CA ALA A 99 62.58 -21.12 17.73
C ALA A 99 63.51 -22.33 17.42
N VAL A 100 63.00 -23.45 16.82
CA VAL A 100 63.70 -24.44 15.91
C VAL A 100 62.90 -25.73 15.50
N TRP A 101 62.49 -25.83 14.22
CA TRP A 101 62.64 -26.92 13.21
C TRP A 101 62.60 -28.46 13.53
N ARG A 102 61.69 -29.27 12.89
CA ARG A 102 61.95 -30.16 11.69
C ARG A 102 60.85 -31.19 11.23
N ARG A 103 60.55 -31.12 9.91
CA ARG A 103 60.27 -32.17 8.86
C ARG A 103 59.43 -33.48 9.04
N TRP A 104 58.36 -33.57 8.21
CA TRP A 104 58.03 -34.58 7.15
C TRP A 104 57.28 -35.94 7.38
N ARG A 105 56.17 -36.07 6.60
CA ARG A 105 55.66 -37.21 5.77
C ARG A 105 54.65 -38.27 6.31
N LEU A 106 53.61 -38.51 5.49
CA LEU A 106 52.73 -39.70 5.32
C LEU A 106 51.56 -39.98 6.32
N GLY A 107 50.44 -40.48 5.76
CA GLY A 107 49.30 -41.09 6.48
C GLY A 107 47.94 -40.37 6.27
N PRO A 108 46.86 -41.05 5.79
CA PRO A 108 45.57 -40.40 5.53
C PRO A 108 44.58 -40.50 6.71
N PRO A 109 43.68 -39.50 6.89
CA PRO A 109 42.54 -39.62 7.79
C PRO A 109 41.46 -40.54 7.17
N ARG A 110 40.81 -41.37 7.99
CA ARG A 110 39.64 -42.17 7.60
C ARG A 110 38.36 -41.38 7.88
N HIS A 111 37.52 -41.15 6.87
CA HIS A 111 36.09 -40.89 7.02
C HIS A 111 35.35 -41.08 5.68
N ALA A 112 34.02 -41.02 5.73
CA ALA A 112 33.07 -41.02 4.61
C ALA A 112 32.93 -42.31 3.79
N LEU A 113 31.75 -42.90 3.95
CA LEU A 113 31.07 -43.83 3.05
C LEU A 113 31.21 -43.43 1.57
N ALA A 114 31.60 -44.39 0.72
CA ALA A 114 31.42 -44.30 -0.73
C ALA A 114 30.91 -45.64 -1.26
N CYS A 115 29.66 -45.67 -1.74
CA CYS A 115 29.08 -46.82 -2.43
C CYS A 115 28.96 -46.49 -3.93
N PRO A 116 29.79 -47.04 -4.82
CA PRO A 116 29.84 -46.63 -6.22
C PRO A 116 29.06 -47.57 -7.17
N ARG A 117 28.44 -46.94 -8.17
CA ARG A 117 28.18 -47.43 -9.55
C ARG A 117 26.98 -48.38 -9.84
N ARG A 118 26.19 -47.90 -10.80
CA ARG A 118 25.61 -48.59 -11.96
C ARG A 118 24.51 -49.64 -11.73
N ALA A 119 23.30 -49.23 -12.10
CA ALA A 119 22.45 -50.02 -13.00
C ALA A 119 21.99 -49.13 -14.17
N THR A 120 22.49 -49.40 -15.37
CA THR A 120 21.93 -48.81 -16.60
C THR A 120 20.93 -49.80 -17.16
N VAL A 121 19.65 -49.42 -17.23
CA VAL A 121 18.63 -50.20 -17.96
C VAL A 121 17.97 -49.28 -18.98
N VAL A 122 18.45 -49.38 -20.21
CA VAL A 122 17.68 -48.99 -21.40
C VAL A 122 17.00 -50.26 -21.90
N LEU A 123 15.68 -50.24 -22.02
CA LEU A 123 14.94 -51.25 -22.77
C LEU A 123 13.77 -50.61 -23.51
N HIS A 124 13.41 -51.21 -24.64
CA HIS A 124 12.73 -50.55 -25.77
C HIS A 124 11.23 -50.88 -25.86
N LEU A 125 10.50 -50.01 -26.58
CA LEU A 125 9.35 -50.30 -27.47
C LEU A 125 8.17 -51.12 -26.90
N TRP A 126 6.95 -50.55 -26.93
CA TRP A 126 6.03 -50.72 -28.08
C TRP A 126 4.80 -49.76 -28.01
N PRO A 127 4.25 -49.27 -29.14
CA PRO A 127 3.00 -48.49 -29.16
C PRO A 127 1.78 -49.25 -29.74
N LEU A 128 0.66 -49.31 -29.01
CA LEU A 128 -0.68 -49.73 -29.45
C LEU A 128 -1.73 -49.07 -28.51
N LEU A 129 -3.02 -48.91 -28.83
CA LEU A 129 -3.76 -48.51 -30.05
C LEU A 129 -5.22 -48.30 -29.61
N LEU A 130 -5.91 -47.30 -30.19
CA LEU A 130 -7.39 -47.24 -30.40
C LEU A 130 -8.40 -47.19 -29.23
N HIS A 131 -9.42 -46.33 -29.44
CA HIS A 131 -10.77 -46.32 -28.82
C HIS A 131 -10.83 -45.89 -27.33
N LEU A 132 -11.87 -45.20 -26.84
CA LEU A 132 -13.23 -44.94 -27.36
C LEU A 132 -13.59 -43.44 -27.45
N ARG A 133 -14.56 -43.09 -28.32
CA ARG A 133 -15.37 -41.86 -28.26
C ARG A 133 -16.86 -42.21 -28.31
N PRO A 134 -17.71 -41.58 -27.48
CA PRO A 134 -19.12 -41.36 -27.79
C PRO A 134 -19.35 -40.00 -28.50
N PRO A 135 -20.39 -39.81 -29.34
CA PRO A 135 -20.40 -38.73 -30.33
C PRO A 135 -21.67 -37.84 -30.36
N TRP A 136 -21.65 -36.72 -29.64
CA TRP A 136 -22.65 -35.63 -29.75
C TRP A 136 -21.90 -34.29 -29.54
N LEU A 137 -22.10 -33.19 -30.27
CA LEU A 137 -23.08 -32.83 -31.30
C LEU A 137 -22.36 -32.10 -32.47
N ARG A 138 -22.84 -32.14 -33.71
CA ARG A 138 -22.22 -31.38 -34.83
C ARG A 138 -23.21 -30.83 -35.87
N THR A 139 -23.85 -29.72 -35.51
CA THR A 139 -24.70 -28.85 -36.35
C THR A 139 -24.66 -27.44 -35.73
N LYS A 140 -24.64 -26.32 -36.46
CA LYS A 140 -24.78 -26.03 -37.91
C LYS A 140 -24.01 -24.72 -38.23
N LEU A 141 -24.07 -24.28 -39.50
CA LEU A 141 -23.62 -22.99 -40.07
C LEU A 141 -22.17 -22.90 -40.58
N GLY A 142 -22.08 -22.85 -41.90
CA GLY A 142 -20.95 -22.31 -42.66
C GLY A 142 -21.25 -22.39 -44.16
N THR A 143 -21.54 -21.24 -44.79
CA THR A 143 -21.41 -20.95 -46.25
C THR A 143 -21.89 -19.52 -46.54
N ALA A 144 -20.96 -18.56 -46.58
CA ALA A 144 -21.03 -17.23 -47.24
C ALA A 144 -19.78 -16.43 -46.81
N LEU A 145 -18.94 -15.85 -47.68
CA LEU A 145 -18.84 -15.91 -49.15
C LEU A 145 -17.37 -16.16 -49.57
N ALA A 146 -17.15 -16.42 -50.86
CA ALA A 146 -15.85 -16.26 -51.51
C ALA A 146 -16.05 -15.45 -52.80
N GLY A 147 -15.19 -14.46 -53.07
CA GLY A 147 -15.23 -13.66 -54.29
C GLY A 147 -14.26 -12.47 -54.27
N ALA A 148 -13.29 -12.48 -55.20
CA ALA A 148 -12.33 -11.44 -55.61
C ALA A 148 -11.67 -10.56 -54.52
N LYS A 149 -10.36 -10.60 -54.23
CA LYS A 149 -9.12 -10.48 -55.03
C LYS A 149 -8.48 -9.08 -54.99
N ASP A 150 -7.16 -9.11 -54.79
CA ASP A 150 -6.14 -8.13 -55.17
C ASP A 150 -6.22 -6.72 -54.52
N GLY A 151 -5.40 -6.46 -53.47
CA GLY A 151 -5.42 -5.20 -52.71
C GLY A 151 -4.22 -4.81 -51.81
N GLY A 152 -3.16 -5.62 -51.70
CA GLY A 152 -1.86 -5.21 -51.11
C GLY A 152 -1.68 -5.28 -49.58
N ALA A 153 -0.42 -5.07 -49.14
CA ALA A 153 0.07 -4.93 -47.76
C ALA A 153 -0.23 -6.06 -46.75
N SER A 154 0.63 -7.08 -46.72
CA SER A 154 0.63 -8.14 -45.70
C SER A 154 1.39 -7.75 -44.42
N TRP A 155 0.75 -7.85 -43.26
CA TRP A 155 1.40 -8.04 -41.96
C TRP A 155 0.76 -9.24 -41.24
N GLY A 156 1.51 -10.33 -41.10
CA GLY A 156 0.99 -11.62 -40.66
C GLY A 156 0.80 -11.71 -39.14
N TRP A 157 -0.40 -12.09 -38.71
CA TRP A 157 -0.68 -12.52 -37.34
C TRP A 157 -0.33 -14.01 -37.17
N ASP A 158 0.96 -14.35 -37.13
CA ASP A 158 1.39 -15.77 -37.06
C ASP A 158 2.78 -16.00 -36.41
N ASP A 159 3.05 -15.38 -35.25
CA ASP A 159 4.17 -15.81 -34.37
C ASP A 159 3.90 -15.59 -32.86
N ALA A 160 2.78 -16.10 -32.36
CA ALA A 160 2.36 -15.97 -30.96
C ALA A 160 1.98 -17.30 -30.28
N SER A 161 2.28 -18.44 -30.92
CA SER A 161 1.73 -19.76 -30.57
C SER A 161 2.78 -20.85 -30.29
N ARG A 162 4.09 -20.52 -30.28
CA ARG A 162 5.19 -21.48 -30.09
C ARG A 162 6.12 -21.11 -28.93
N GLY A 163 5.59 -21.16 -27.70
CA GLY A 163 6.32 -20.82 -26.47
C GLY A 163 5.96 -21.64 -25.22
N TRP A 164 5.28 -22.78 -25.36
CA TRP A 164 4.68 -23.53 -24.25
C TRP A 164 5.16 -24.98 -24.16
N ALA A 165 6.42 -25.18 -23.78
CA ALA A 165 6.98 -26.47 -23.34
C ALA A 165 8.31 -26.27 -22.57
N TRP A 166 8.74 -27.30 -21.85
CA TRP A 166 10.05 -27.43 -21.18
C TRP A 166 10.31 -26.55 -19.94
N LEU A 167 9.66 -26.91 -18.82
CA LEU A 167 10.17 -26.62 -17.48
C LEU A 167 10.14 -27.90 -16.62
N ARG A 168 11.25 -28.16 -15.92
CA ARG A 168 11.25 -28.79 -14.59
C ARG A 168 11.80 -27.74 -13.64
N PRO A 169 10.96 -26.93 -12.98
CA PRO A 169 11.45 -26.01 -11.97
C PRO A 169 11.66 -26.76 -10.66
N GLU A 170 12.74 -26.43 -9.95
CA GLU A 170 12.85 -26.76 -8.53
C GLU A 170 11.97 -25.76 -7.78
N LEU A 171 10.88 -26.24 -7.18
CA LEU A 171 9.76 -25.41 -6.75
C LEU A 171 9.68 -25.29 -5.24
N ALA A 172 10.02 -24.11 -4.72
CA ALA A 172 9.64 -23.71 -3.38
C ALA A 172 8.22 -23.10 -3.40
N VAL A 173 7.38 -23.51 -2.45
CA VAL A 173 6.10 -22.87 -2.15
C VAL A 173 6.17 -22.26 -0.76
N LEU A 174 5.64 -21.05 -0.64
CA LEU A 174 5.42 -20.38 0.64
C LEU A 174 3.92 -20.40 0.98
N GLU A 175 3.61 -21.14 2.05
CA GLU A 175 2.25 -21.46 2.49
C GLU A 175 1.66 -20.39 3.42
N VAL A 176 0.33 -20.36 3.50
CA VAL A 176 -0.42 -19.65 4.55
C VAL A 176 -1.19 -20.67 5.39
N GLU A 177 -0.63 -21.06 6.53
CA GLU A 177 -1.39 -21.82 7.55
C GLU A 177 -2.58 -20.99 8.04
N VAL A 178 -3.79 -21.55 8.02
CA VAL A 178 -4.98 -20.92 8.61
C VAL A 178 -5.08 -21.31 10.09
N PRO A 179 -4.98 -20.37 11.06
CA PRO A 179 -4.98 -20.70 12.47
C PRO A 179 -6.26 -21.38 12.97
N ARG A 180 -6.12 -22.40 13.82
CA ARG A 180 -7.25 -23.05 14.49
C ARG A 180 -7.83 -22.16 15.59
N ARG A 181 -8.98 -21.51 15.35
CA ARG A 181 -9.84 -21.03 16.45
C ARG A 181 -10.43 -22.23 17.19
N ALA A 182 -9.89 -22.53 18.36
CA ALA A 182 -10.43 -23.57 19.25
C ALA A 182 -11.81 -23.16 19.78
N ARG A 183 -12.88 -23.76 19.25
CA ARG A 183 -14.20 -23.79 19.90
C ARG A 183 -14.31 -25.04 20.78
N PRO A 184 -14.64 -24.93 22.07
CA PRO A 184 -14.94 -26.11 22.88
C PRO A 184 -16.30 -26.69 22.45
N GLY A 185 -16.30 -27.93 21.96
CA GLY A 185 -17.51 -28.67 21.60
C GLY A 185 -18.01 -28.47 20.17
N GLY A 186 -17.73 -29.44 19.29
CA GLY A 186 -18.26 -29.51 17.92
C GLY A 186 -17.68 -30.73 17.19
N ARG A 187 -18.51 -31.53 16.52
CA ARG A 187 -18.07 -32.79 15.89
C ARG A 187 -17.49 -32.54 14.48
N GLY A 188 -16.40 -33.24 14.16
CA GLY A 188 -15.97 -33.44 12.77
C GLY A 188 -15.26 -32.26 12.09
N SER A 189 -14.09 -31.84 12.58
CA SER A 189 -13.21 -30.95 11.81
C SER A 189 -12.50 -31.74 10.69
N SER A 190 -12.70 -31.36 9.43
CA SER A 190 -11.94 -31.92 8.30
C SER A 190 -10.42 -31.76 8.48
N PRO A 191 -9.60 -32.69 7.96
CA PRO A 191 -8.15 -32.57 8.03
C PRO A 191 -7.63 -31.36 7.24
N CYS A 192 -6.43 -30.90 7.61
CA CYS A 192 -5.78 -29.72 7.04
C CYS A 192 -5.62 -29.83 5.51
N LEU A 193 -5.84 -28.71 4.79
CA LEU A 193 -5.69 -28.63 3.34
C LEU A 193 -4.24 -28.36 2.87
N THR A 194 -3.25 -28.38 3.79
CA THR A 194 -1.83 -28.07 3.51
C THR A 194 -1.25 -28.92 2.38
N TRP A 195 -1.62 -30.21 2.31
CA TRP A 195 -1.21 -31.13 1.25
C TRP A 195 -1.56 -30.68 -0.19
N GLN A 196 -2.47 -29.71 -0.36
CA GLN A 196 -2.75 -29.13 -1.68
C GLN A 196 -1.60 -28.25 -2.20
N PHE A 197 -0.84 -27.60 -1.31
CA PHE A 197 0.32 -26.79 -1.67
C PHE A 197 1.56 -27.66 -1.95
N GLU A 198 1.67 -28.82 -1.31
CA GLU A 198 2.71 -29.83 -1.53
C GLU A 198 2.61 -30.55 -2.89
N ARG A 199 1.51 -30.36 -3.64
CA ARG A 199 1.29 -31.03 -4.93
C ARG A 199 2.26 -30.52 -6.01
N PRO A 200 2.96 -31.41 -6.76
CA PRO A 200 3.87 -31.00 -7.83
C PRO A 200 3.25 -30.16 -8.96
N ASP A 201 1.92 -30.23 -9.15
CA ASP A 201 1.18 -29.45 -10.14
C ASP A 201 0.67 -28.11 -9.61
N PHE A 202 0.60 -27.89 -8.29
CA PHE A 202 0.12 -26.64 -7.70
C PHE A 202 0.89 -25.42 -8.23
N PRO A 203 2.25 -25.39 -8.24
CA PRO A 203 2.97 -24.22 -8.72
C PRO A 203 2.89 -24.03 -10.24
N GLN A 204 2.50 -25.05 -11.01
CA GLN A 204 2.25 -24.90 -12.45
C GLN A 204 1.00 -24.05 -12.70
N PHE A 205 -0.06 -24.21 -11.89
CA PHE A 205 -1.23 -23.34 -11.94
C PHE A 205 -0.92 -21.92 -11.45
N PHE A 206 -0.26 -21.80 -10.30
CA PHE A 206 -0.05 -20.49 -9.66
C PHE A 206 1.16 -19.69 -10.19
N SER A 207 1.96 -20.26 -11.10
CA SER A 207 2.87 -19.52 -11.98
C SER A 207 2.26 -19.15 -13.33
N GLY A 208 1.06 -19.65 -13.65
CA GLY A 208 0.44 -19.51 -14.97
C GLY A 208 1.00 -20.44 -16.05
N ALA A 209 1.95 -21.33 -15.72
CA ALA A 209 2.51 -22.33 -16.63
C ALA A 209 1.48 -23.40 -17.08
N THR A 210 0.38 -23.55 -16.37
CA THR A 210 -0.78 -24.37 -16.76
C THR A 210 -2.07 -23.62 -16.40
N PRO A 211 -3.06 -23.48 -17.30
CA PRO A 211 -4.32 -22.81 -16.99
C PRO A 211 -5.15 -23.63 -15.99
N LEU A 212 -5.78 -22.96 -15.02
CA LEU A 212 -6.70 -23.60 -14.08
C LEU A 212 -7.96 -24.05 -14.82
N VAL A 213 -8.47 -25.25 -14.55
CA VAL A 213 -9.66 -25.79 -15.24
C VAL A 213 -10.89 -24.89 -14.99
N GLY A 214 -11.50 -24.38 -16.06
CA GLY A 214 -12.64 -23.46 -15.98
C GLY A 214 -12.26 -21.98 -15.79
N SER A 215 -10.97 -21.64 -15.74
CA SER A 215 -10.52 -20.23 -15.76
C SER A 215 -10.84 -19.55 -17.09
N LEU A 216 -11.05 -18.22 -17.03
CA LEU A 216 -11.15 -17.33 -18.19
C LEU A 216 -10.26 -16.11 -17.91
N PRO A 217 -8.93 -16.23 -18.10
CA PRO A 217 -8.00 -15.22 -17.63
C PRO A 217 -8.17 -13.87 -18.33
N TYR A 218 -8.13 -12.78 -17.55
CA TYR A 218 -8.22 -11.40 -18.04
C TYR A 218 -7.25 -10.46 -17.32
N ALA A 219 -7.06 -9.28 -17.89
CA ALA A 219 -6.37 -8.15 -17.26
C ALA A 219 -7.33 -6.96 -17.27
N GLN A 220 -7.53 -6.28 -16.15
CA GLN A 220 -8.49 -5.18 -16.04
C GLN A 220 -7.94 -3.90 -16.70
N CYS A 221 -8.80 -3.17 -17.42
CA CYS A 221 -8.54 -1.81 -17.84
C CYS A 221 -8.97 -0.84 -16.73
N TYR A 222 -8.08 0.05 -16.30
CA TYR A 222 -8.41 1.16 -15.40
C TYR A 222 -7.57 2.39 -15.75
N GLY A 223 -7.88 3.54 -15.14
CA GLY A 223 -7.09 4.77 -15.21
C GLY A 223 -6.75 5.22 -13.80
N GLY A 224 -6.19 6.43 -13.63
CA GLY A 224 -5.89 6.92 -12.30
C GLY A 224 -5.26 8.32 -12.27
N HIS A 225 -5.38 8.97 -11.11
CA HIS A 225 -4.64 10.17 -10.78
C HIS A 225 -3.40 9.79 -9.97
N GLN A 226 -2.24 9.84 -10.62
CA GLN A 226 -0.96 9.50 -10.01
C GLN A 226 -0.29 10.77 -9.50
N PHE A 227 0.07 10.80 -8.21
CA PHE A 227 0.57 12.00 -7.51
C PHE A 227 -0.35 13.24 -7.62
N GLY A 228 -1.64 13.03 -7.92
CA GLY A 228 -2.64 14.09 -8.11
C GLY A 228 -2.91 14.48 -9.56
N VAL A 229 -2.13 13.99 -10.53
CA VAL A 229 -2.26 14.30 -11.96
C VAL A 229 -2.89 13.12 -12.72
N TRP A 230 -3.82 13.37 -13.63
CA TRP A 230 -4.44 12.32 -14.45
C TRP A 230 -3.40 11.62 -15.34
N ALA A 231 -3.20 10.32 -15.14
CA ALA A 231 -2.19 9.50 -15.82
C ALA A 231 -2.73 8.73 -17.05
N GLY A 232 -3.95 9.03 -17.48
CA GLY A 232 -4.62 8.37 -18.59
C GLY A 232 -4.94 6.90 -18.32
N GLN A 233 -4.85 6.07 -19.36
CA GLN A 233 -5.08 4.64 -19.27
C GLN A 233 -3.91 3.92 -18.59
N LEU A 234 -4.20 3.24 -17.49
CA LEU A 234 -3.36 2.29 -16.78
C LEU A 234 -3.89 0.87 -17.10
N GLY A 235 -4.33 0.11 -16.09
CA GLY A 235 -4.72 -1.29 -16.19
C GLY A 235 -3.72 -2.24 -15.53
N ASP A 236 -4.06 -3.52 -15.47
CA ASP A 236 -3.25 -4.59 -14.88
C ASP A 236 -1.98 -4.87 -15.71
N GLY A 237 -1.00 -3.97 -15.67
CA GLY A 237 0.21 -4.02 -16.51
C GLY A 237 1.26 -5.07 -16.12
N ARG A 238 1.07 -5.75 -14.98
CA ARG A 238 1.90 -6.89 -14.52
C ARG A 238 1.06 -7.91 -13.73
N ALA A 239 -0.22 -8.02 -14.03
CA ALA A 239 -1.14 -8.89 -13.32
C ALA A 239 -2.16 -9.52 -14.28
N ILE A 240 -2.58 -10.75 -13.99
CA ILE A 240 -3.63 -11.45 -14.74
C ILE A 240 -4.57 -12.09 -13.72
N THR A 241 -5.84 -11.71 -13.76
CA THR A 241 -6.89 -12.37 -12.99
C THR A 241 -7.27 -13.66 -13.71
N LEU A 242 -7.11 -14.81 -13.05
CA LEU A 242 -7.48 -16.13 -13.58
C LEU A 242 -9.00 -16.28 -13.71
N GLY A 243 -9.74 -15.58 -12.85
CA GLY A 243 -11.18 -15.59 -12.75
C GLY A 243 -11.63 -15.51 -11.30
N GLU A 244 -12.87 -15.92 -11.05
CA GLU A 244 -13.52 -15.87 -9.75
C GLU A 244 -13.84 -17.28 -9.24
N VAL A 245 -13.66 -17.51 -7.95
CA VAL A 245 -14.18 -18.68 -7.25
C VAL A 245 -15.30 -18.26 -6.29
N VAL A 246 -16.31 -19.12 -6.14
CA VAL A 246 -17.27 -19.02 -5.04
C VAL A 246 -16.91 -20.09 -4.03
N ASN A 247 -16.57 -19.70 -2.80
CA ASN A 247 -16.14 -20.64 -1.78
C ASN A 247 -17.34 -21.34 -1.08
N SER A 248 -17.06 -22.29 -0.19
CA SER A 248 -18.08 -23.08 0.52
C SER A 248 -18.99 -22.27 1.46
N ARG A 249 -18.73 -20.98 1.67
CA ARG A 249 -19.61 -20.04 2.40
C ARG A 249 -20.46 -19.17 1.47
N GLY A 250 -20.37 -19.35 0.15
CA GLY A 250 -21.05 -18.53 -0.85
C GLY A 250 -20.34 -17.21 -1.18
N GLU A 251 -19.15 -16.97 -0.64
CA GLU A 251 -18.38 -15.74 -0.90
C GLU A 251 -17.66 -15.82 -2.26
N ARG A 252 -17.75 -14.76 -3.06
CA ARG A 252 -17.00 -14.56 -4.31
C ARG A 252 -15.60 -14.02 -4.00
N TRP A 253 -14.58 -14.56 -4.68
CA TRP A 253 -13.19 -14.14 -4.60
C TRP A 253 -12.54 -14.16 -6.00
N GLU A 254 -12.02 -13.02 -6.48
CA GLU A 254 -11.13 -12.94 -7.64
C GLU A 254 -9.73 -13.51 -7.28
N LEU A 255 -9.13 -14.31 -8.18
CA LEU A 255 -7.76 -14.83 -8.07
C LEU A 255 -6.85 -14.13 -9.10
N GLN A 256 -5.86 -13.37 -8.65
CA GLN A 256 -4.99 -12.57 -9.52
C GLN A 256 -3.50 -12.92 -9.34
N LEU A 257 -2.86 -13.42 -10.39
CA LEU A 257 -1.41 -13.66 -10.43
C LEU A 257 -0.69 -12.35 -10.80
N LYS A 258 0.14 -11.82 -9.89
CA LYS A 258 0.95 -10.62 -10.13
C LYS A 258 2.41 -11.02 -10.35
N GLY A 259 2.99 -10.56 -11.46
CA GLY A 259 4.33 -10.91 -11.94
C GLY A 259 4.40 -11.99 -13.02
N CYS A 260 3.26 -12.48 -13.52
CA CYS A 260 3.20 -13.64 -14.42
C CYS A 260 3.44 -13.35 -15.91
N GLY A 261 3.54 -12.10 -16.35
CA GLY A 261 3.85 -11.75 -17.75
C GLY A 261 3.18 -10.47 -18.25
N LYS A 262 3.44 -10.17 -19.54
CA LYS A 262 2.89 -8.99 -20.23
C LYS A 262 1.38 -9.08 -20.45
N THR A 263 0.74 -7.91 -20.43
CA THR A 263 -0.66 -7.69 -20.82
C THR A 263 -0.73 -6.49 -21.79
N PRO A 264 -1.88 -6.21 -22.42
CA PRO A 264 -2.09 -4.97 -23.19
C PRO A 264 -1.86 -3.68 -22.38
N TYR A 265 -1.79 -3.78 -21.04
CA TYR A 265 -1.63 -2.66 -20.12
C TYR A 265 -0.19 -2.50 -19.59
N SER A 266 0.75 -3.37 -19.99
CA SER A 266 2.15 -3.31 -19.54
C SER A 266 2.92 -2.07 -19.98
N ARG A 267 2.37 -1.27 -20.92
CA ARG A 267 3.04 -0.12 -21.54
C ARG A 267 4.41 -0.57 -22.11
N PHE A 268 5.52 -0.14 -21.48
CA PHE A 268 6.88 -0.50 -21.88
C PHE A 268 7.55 -1.55 -20.98
N ALA A 269 6.87 -2.00 -19.90
CA ALA A 269 7.42 -2.95 -18.94
C ALA A 269 7.40 -4.41 -19.42
N ASP A 270 8.06 -5.29 -18.69
CA ASP A 270 8.12 -6.74 -18.95
C ASP A 270 6.92 -7.53 -18.40
N GLY A 271 6.12 -6.95 -17.50
CA GLY A 271 4.99 -7.60 -16.83
C GLY A 271 5.39 -8.57 -15.70
N LEU A 272 6.67 -8.63 -15.33
CA LEU A 272 7.21 -9.57 -14.36
C LEU A 272 7.35 -8.95 -12.96
N ALA A 273 7.47 -9.79 -11.94
CA ALA A 273 7.82 -9.40 -10.58
C ALA A 273 9.04 -10.17 -10.08
N VAL A 274 9.64 -9.67 -9.01
CA VAL A 274 10.87 -10.19 -8.39
C VAL A 274 10.57 -10.71 -7.00
N LEU A 275 11.43 -11.60 -6.50
CA LEU A 275 11.26 -12.28 -5.22
C LEU A 275 11.09 -11.27 -4.08
N ARG A 276 11.97 -10.27 -3.96
CA ARG A 276 11.86 -9.24 -2.92
C ARG A 276 10.50 -8.53 -2.90
N SER A 277 10.02 -8.03 -4.04
CA SER A 277 8.75 -7.30 -4.11
C SER A 277 7.55 -8.20 -3.79
N SER A 278 7.66 -9.48 -4.19
CA SER A 278 6.61 -10.48 -4.01
C SER A 278 6.55 -10.97 -2.55
N ILE A 279 7.70 -11.11 -1.88
CA ILE A 279 7.79 -11.35 -0.42
C ILE A 279 7.20 -10.17 0.35
N ARG A 280 7.54 -8.92 -0.02
CA ARG A 280 7.00 -7.71 0.62
C ARG A 280 5.47 -7.63 0.52
N GLU A 281 4.91 -7.87 -0.66
CA GLU A 281 3.45 -7.87 -0.87
C GLU A 281 2.77 -9.06 -0.17
N PHE A 282 3.34 -10.25 -0.23
CA PHE A 282 2.84 -11.45 0.46
C PHE A 282 2.78 -11.22 1.98
N LEU A 283 3.89 -10.85 2.60
CA LEU A 283 3.95 -10.62 4.06
C LEU A 283 3.06 -9.46 4.49
N CYS A 284 2.98 -8.36 3.74
CA CYS A 284 2.20 -7.18 4.17
C CYS A 284 0.69 -7.37 4.00
N SER A 285 0.25 -8.12 2.99
CA SER A 285 -1.15 -8.56 2.86
C SER A 285 -1.60 -9.32 4.12
N GLU A 286 -0.79 -10.28 4.57
CA GLU A 286 -1.13 -11.14 5.70
C GLU A 286 -0.91 -10.45 7.06
N ALA A 287 0.08 -9.58 7.20
CA ALA A 287 0.28 -8.76 8.39
C ALA A 287 -0.84 -7.73 8.61
N MET A 288 -1.33 -7.09 7.55
CA MET A 288 -2.47 -6.18 7.65
C MET A 288 -3.76 -6.95 8.01
N HIS A 289 -3.92 -8.18 7.54
CA HIS A 289 -5.00 -9.06 8.00
C HIS A 289 -4.87 -9.43 9.48
N GLY A 290 -3.67 -9.76 9.97
CA GLY A 290 -3.40 -10.03 11.39
C GLY A 290 -3.65 -8.83 12.31
N LEU A 291 -3.39 -7.61 11.82
CA LEU A 291 -3.76 -6.34 12.47
C LEU A 291 -5.27 -6.01 12.37
N GLY A 292 -6.08 -6.90 11.80
CA GLY A 292 -7.51 -6.67 11.58
C GLY A 292 -7.81 -5.46 10.70
N ILE A 293 -6.93 -5.15 9.74
CA ILE A 293 -7.10 -4.05 8.79
C ILE A 293 -7.61 -4.64 7.46
N PRO A 294 -8.65 -4.09 6.83
CA PRO A 294 -9.14 -4.59 5.55
C PRO A 294 -8.07 -4.54 4.45
N THR A 295 -7.91 -5.63 3.71
CA THR A 295 -6.82 -5.80 2.74
C THR A 295 -7.11 -6.89 1.70
N THR A 296 -6.47 -6.79 0.54
CA THR A 296 -6.23 -7.94 -0.35
C THR A 296 -5.37 -8.97 0.35
N ARG A 297 -5.62 -10.26 0.10
CA ARG A 297 -4.89 -11.37 0.72
C ARG A 297 -3.89 -11.98 -0.24
N ALA A 298 -2.86 -12.64 0.28
CA ALA A 298 -1.90 -13.39 -0.52
C ALA A 298 -2.11 -14.90 -0.28
N LEU A 299 -2.44 -15.64 -1.34
CA LEU A 299 -2.74 -17.08 -1.26
C LEU A 299 -1.47 -17.94 -1.28
N CYS A 300 -0.51 -17.58 -2.13
CA CYS A 300 0.77 -18.24 -2.25
C CYS A 300 1.80 -17.32 -2.95
N LEU A 301 3.07 -17.65 -2.76
CA LEU A 301 4.21 -17.10 -3.48
C LEU A 301 4.97 -18.26 -4.15
N VAL A 302 5.28 -18.09 -5.43
CA VAL A 302 5.92 -19.09 -6.31
C VAL A 302 7.09 -18.45 -7.05
N GLU A 303 8.25 -19.12 -7.05
CA GLU A 303 9.38 -18.71 -7.88
C GLU A 303 9.27 -19.21 -9.33
N THR A 304 9.83 -18.43 -10.26
CA THR A 304 9.80 -18.73 -11.70
C THR A 304 11.01 -19.53 -12.20
N GLY A 305 12.06 -19.67 -11.37
CA GLY A 305 13.35 -20.25 -11.78
C GLY A 305 14.09 -19.44 -12.85
N LYS A 306 13.81 -18.14 -12.98
CA LYS A 306 14.40 -17.24 -13.98
C LYS A 306 14.84 -15.92 -13.34
N SER A 307 15.97 -15.37 -13.81
CA SER A 307 16.35 -13.99 -13.54
C SER A 307 15.38 -12.99 -14.18
N VAL A 308 15.17 -11.86 -13.51
CA VAL A 308 14.43 -10.70 -14.00
C VAL A 308 15.28 -9.46 -13.76
N VAL A 309 15.56 -8.69 -14.82
CA VAL A 309 16.41 -7.50 -14.72
C VAL A 309 15.63 -6.34 -14.08
N ARG A 310 16.15 -5.76 -13.00
CA ARG A 310 15.57 -4.61 -12.30
C ARG A 310 16.62 -3.56 -12.01
N ASP A 311 16.23 -2.31 -12.22
CA ASP A 311 16.81 -1.17 -11.53
C ASP A 311 15.90 -0.85 -10.33
N MET A 312 16.45 -0.91 -9.13
CA MET A 312 15.72 -0.66 -7.88
C MET A 312 15.64 0.84 -7.56
N PHE A 313 16.58 1.66 -8.06
CA PHE A 313 16.66 3.09 -7.73
C PHE A 313 16.36 4.03 -8.90
N TYR A 314 16.26 3.49 -10.12
CA TYR A 314 16.19 4.23 -11.38
C TYR A 314 17.44 5.09 -11.62
N ASP A 315 18.61 4.61 -11.19
CA ASP A 315 19.91 5.28 -11.28
C ASP A 315 20.80 4.76 -12.42
N GLY A 316 20.35 3.73 -13.15
CA GLY A 316 21.06 3.05 -14.24
C GLY A 316 21.73 1.75 -13.83
N ASN A 317 21.85 1.43 -12.54
CA ASN A 317 22.57 0.26 -12.03
C ASN A 317 21.68 -1.00 -11.98
N ALA A 318 21.11 -1.36 -13.13
CA ALA A 318 20.24 -2.53 -13.25
C ALA A 318 20.99 -3.86 -12.95
N LYS A 319 20.30 -4.78 -12.27
CA LYS A 319 20.81 -6.10 -11.86
C LYS A 319 19.81 -7.20 -12.19
N GLU A 320 20.28 -8.44 -12.27
CA GLU A 320 19.40 -9.60 -12.22
C GLU A 320 18.95 -9.87 -10.77
N GLU A 321 17.66 -10.07 -10.59
CA GLU A 321 17.04 -10.52 -9.34
C GLU A 321 16.20 -11.80 -9.63
N PRO A 322 15.97 -12.70 -8.65
CA PRO A 322 15.11 -13.87 -8.87
C PRO A 322 13.67 -13.46 -9.20
N GLY A 323 13.11 -13.99 -10.28
CA GLY A 323 11.74 -13.72 -10.72
C GLY A 323 10.71 -14.54 -9.93
N ALA A 324 9.65 -13.90 -9.44
CA ALA A 324 8.61 -14.54 -8.63
C ALA A 324 7.20 -14.04 -8.98
N ILE A 325 6.19 -14.83 -8.58
CA ILE A 325 4.77 -14.57 -8.82
C ILE A 325 4.03 -14.71 -7.49
N VAL A 326 3.25 -13.69 -7.13
CA VAL A 326 2.34 -13.74 -5.97
C VAL A 326 0.90 -13.91 -6.46
N CYS A 327 0.19 -14.90 -5.92
CA CYS A 327 -1.24 -15.04 -6.14
C CYS A 327 -1.98 -14.20 -5.08
N ARG A 328 -2.57 -13.09 -5.51
CA ARG A 328 -3.44 -12.24 -4.70
C ARG A 328 -4.88 -12.72 -4.79
N VAL A 329 -5.63 -12.61 -3.70
CA VAL A 329 -7.07 -12.85 -3.68
C VAL A 329 -7.82 -11.73 -2.97
N ALA A 330 -8.94 -11.32 -3.54
CA ALA A 330 -9.82 -10.28 -3.00
C ALA A 330 -11.28 -10.55 -3.38
N PRO A 331 -12.29 -10.06 -2.64
CA PRO A 331 -13.68 -10.19 -3.07
C PRO A 331 -13.95 -9.48 -4.41
N SER A 332 -13.26 -8.35 -4.67
CA SER A 332 -12.99 -7.83 -6.01
C SER A 332 -11.75 -6.93 -6.02
N PHE A 333 -11.09 -6.82 -7.17
CA PHE A 333 -10.00 -5.88 -7.46
C PHE A 333 -10.45 -4.54 -8.06
N LEU A 334 -11.76 -4.27 -8.15
CA LEU A 334 -12.26 -2.99 -8.68
C LEU A 334 -11.85 -1.76 -7.83
N ARG A 335 -11.50 -0.68 -8.54
CA ARG A 335 -10.79 0.49 -8.01
C ARG A 335 -11.51 1.79 -8.35
N PHE A 336 -11.22 2.89 -7.65
CA PHE A 336 -11.74 4.22 -8.06
C PHE A 336 -11.32 4.54 -9.51
N GLY A 337 -10.07 4.21 -9.86
CA GLY A 337 -9.52 4.28 -11.22
C GLY A 337 -10.30 3.50 -12.30
N SER A 338 -11.03 2.44 -11.94
CA SER A 338 -11.86 1.66 -12.87
C SER A 338 -13.06 2.48 -13.39
N TYR A 339 -13.65 3.34 -12.56
CA TYR A 339 -14.75 4.23 -12.96
C TYR A 339 -14.23 5.44 -13.73
N GLN A 340 -13.07 5.96 -13.31
CA GLN A 340 -12.46 7.15 -13.91
C GLN A 340 -12.10 6.98 -15.39
N ILE A 341 -11.58 5.83 -15.82
CA ILE A 341 -11.21 5.63 -17.24
C ILE A 341 -12.44 5.72 -18.15
N HIS A 342 -13.54 5.08 -17.76
CA HIS A 342 -14.77 5.05 -18.55
C HIS A 342 -15.45 6.43 -18.60
N ALA A 343 -15.51 7.15 -17.48
CA ALA A 343 -15.96 8.54 -17.46
C ALA A 343 -15.06 9.46 -18.32
N SER A 344 -13.73 9.28 -18.31
CA SER A 344 -12.78 10.11 -19.07
C SER A 344 -12.88 9.95 -20.59
N ARG A 345 -13.47 8.85 -21.07
CA ARG A 345 -13.73 8.57 -22.49
C ARG A 345 -15.08 9.14 -22.97
N GLY A 346 -15.90 9.68 -22.06
CA GLY A 346 -17.17 10.33 -22.40
C GLY A 346 -18.29 9.35 -22.76
N LYS A 347 -19.20 9.78 -23.64
CA LYS A 347 -20.53 9.18 -23.82
C LYS A 347 -20.56 7.73 -24.30
N GLU A 348 -19.50 7.24 -24.93
CA GLU A 348 -19.43 5.87 -25.44
C GLU A 348 -19.21 4.85 -24.32
N ASP A 349 -18.38 5.21 -23.33
CA ASP A 349 -18.01 4.33 -22.21
C ASP A 349 -18.82 4.63 -20.93
N ILE A 350 -19.57 5.73 -20.86
CA ILE A 350 -20.20 6.20 -19.61
C ILE A 350 -21.17 5.19 -18.99
N GLU A 351 -21.85 4.37 -19.80
CA GLU A 351 -22.74 3.30 -19.31
C GLU A 351 -21.98 2.21 -18.54
N ILE A 352 -20.68 2.04 -18.81
CA ILE A 352 -19.83 1.10 -18.08
C ILE A 352 -19.67 1.54 -16.61
N VAL A 353 -19.68 2.85 -16.33
CA VAL A 353 -19.66 3.40 -14.95
C VAL A 353 -20.88 2.91 -14.17
N ARG A 354 -22.08 2.96 -14.78
CA ARG A 354 -23.32 2.42 -14.17
C ARG A 354 -23.24 0.91 -14.00
N ARG A 355 -22.81 0.17 -15.03
CA ARG A 355 -22.69 -1.30 -14.97
C ARG A 355 -21.70 -1.79 -13.91
N LEU A 356 -20.60 -1.06 -13.67
CA LEU A 356 -19.66 -1.34 -12.59
C LEU A 356 -20.28 -1.04 -11.20
N ALA A 357 -21.05 0.05 -11.08
CA ALA A 357 -21.77 0.37 -9.83
C ALA A 357 -22.84 -0.69 -9.51
N ASP A 358 -23.66 -1.07 -10.49
CA ASP A 358 -24.65 -2.16 -10.38
C ASP A 358 -23.99 -3.51 -10.03
N TYR A 359 -22.82 -3.81 -10.59
CA TYR A 359 -22.05 -5.01 -10.24
C TYR A 359 -21.64 -5.00 -8.77
N MET A 360 -21.02 -3.90 -8.32
CA MET A 360 -20.57 -3.76 -6.93
C MET A 360 -21.74 -3.83 -5.95
N ILE A 361 -22.83 -3.10 -6.21
CA ILE A 361 -24.01 -3.11 -5.34
C ILE A 361 -24.59 -4.53 -5.26
N ARG A 362 -24.86 -5.18 -6.41
CA ARG A 362 -25.48 -6.52 -6.46
C ARG A 362 -24.67 -7.60 -5.74
N HIS A 363 -23.35 -7.54 -5.80
CA HIS A 363 -22.48 -8.63 -5.32
C HIS A 363 -21.73 -8.35 -4.01
N HIS A 364 -21.57 -7.09 -3.62
CA HIS A 364 -20.80 -6.69 -2.43
C HIS A 364 -21.50 -5.70 -1.49
N PHE A 365 -22.60 -5.07 -1.92
CA PHE A 365 -23.47 -4.23 -1.09
C PHE A 365 -24.98 -4.56 -1.28
N PRO A 366 -25.39 -5.85 -1.26
CA PRO A 366 -26.73 -6.27 -1.69
C PRO A 366 -27.87 -5.74 -0.82
N HIS A 367 -27.57 -5.26 0.39
CA HIS A 367 -28.52 -4.55 1.26
C HIS A 367 -29.00 -3.22 0.67
N LEU A 368 -28.25 -2.61 -0.26
CA LEU A 368 -28.61 -1.35 -0.91
C LEU A 368 -29.53 -1.52 -2.15
N GLU A 369 -29.63 -2.74 -2.70
CA GLU A 369 -30.42 -3.00 -3.91
C GLU A 369 -31.95 -2.91 -3.66
N ASN A 370 -32.39 -3.11 -2.41
CA ASN A 370 -33.80 -3.12 -2.00
C ASN A 370 -34.05 -2.25 -0.75
N MET A 371 -33.44 -1.07 -0.67
CA MET A 371 -33.72 -0.12 0.41
C MET A 371 -35.21 0.26 0.43
N LYS A 372 -35.81 0.23 1.61
CA LYS A 372 -37.14 0.79 1.85
C LYS A 372 -36.99 2.23 2.32
N LYS A 373 -37.95 3.10 1.96
CA LYS A 373 -38.01 4.45 2.53
C LYS A 373 -38.07 4.39 4.05
N SER A 374 -37.23 5.20 4.68
CA SER A 374 -36.99 5.19 6.12
C SER A 374 -36.72 6.61 6.60
N GLU A 375 -37.55 7.11 7.51
CA GLU A 375 -37.42 8.44 8.11
C GLU A 375 -36.12 8.58 8.94
N GLY A 376 -35.46 7.47 9.28
CA GLY A 376 -34.14 7.44 9.94
C GLY A 376 -32.93 7.44 8.99
N LEU A 377 -33.12 7.58 7.68
CA LEU A 377 -32.05 7.68 6.67
C LEU A 377 -32.11 8.97 5.83
N SER A 378 -33.08 9.84 6.10
CA SER A 378 -33.10 11.22 5.65
C SER A 378 -32.33 12.09 6.66
N PHE A 379 -31.16 12.61 6.26
CA PHE A 379 -30.33 13.45 7.13
C PHE A 379 -30.44 14.92 6.75
N GLU A 380 -30.65 15.77 7.76
CA GLU A 380 -30.52 17.23 7.62
C GLU A 380 -29.04 17.57 7.36
N ALA A 381 -28.79 18.44 6.39
CA ALA A 381 -27.44 18.92 6.11
C ALA A 381 -26.97 19.84 7.24
N ALA A 382 -25.72 19.69 7.69
CA ALA A 382 -25.23 20.39 8.88
C ALA A 382 -25.13 21.93 8.75
N ILE A 383 -25.31 22.50 7.54
CA ILE A 383 -25.12 23.94 7.27
C ILE A 383 -26.12 24.46 6.22
N GLY A 384 -27.06 25.33 6.66
CA GLY A 384 -27.88 26.20 5.80
C GLY A 384 -29.18 25.58 5.26
N ASP A 385 -29.89 26.32 4.38
CA ASP A 385 -31.16 25.93 3.73
C ASP A 385 -31.00 24.80 2.67
N SER A 386 -30.07 23.88 2.89
CA SER A 386 -29.80 22.76 1.99
C SER A 386 -30.83 21.64 2.21
N PRO A 387 -31.39 21.02 1.15
CA PRO A 387 -32.45 20.03 1.29
C PRO A 387 -31.98 18.78 2.04
N THR A 388 -32.85 18.22 2.89
CA THR A 388 -32.64 16.94 3.57
C THR A 388 -32.34 15.84 2.56
N ILE A 389 -31.19 15.16 2.70
CA ILE A 389 -30.75 14.14 1.75
C ILE A 389 -31.35 12.78 2.14
N ASP A 390 -32.36 12.33 1.39
CA ASP A 390 -32.95 10.98 1.49
C ASP A 390 -32.12 9.97 0.70
N LEU A 391 -31.13 9.36 1.34
CA LEU A 391 -30.29 8.30 0.74
C LEU A 391 -31.10 7.06 0.35
N THR A 392 -32.30 6.83 0.91
CA THR A 392 -33.13 5.69 0.51
C THR A 392 -33.72 5.85 -0.89
N SER A 393 -33.74 7.08 -1.42
CA SER A 393 -34.19 7.37 -2.79
C SER A 393 -33.16 7.00 -3.87
N ASN A 394 -31.88 6.88 -3.52
CA ASN A 394 -30.79 6.64 -4.49
C ASN A 394 -29.76 5.62 -3.98
N LYS A 395 -29.81 4.40 -4.53
CA LYS A 395 -28.86 3.32 -4.19
C LYS A 395 -27.40 3.66 -4.50
N TYR A 396 -27.13 4.51 -5.50
CA TYR A 396 -25.76 4.90 -5.85
C TYR A 396 -25.17 5.90 -4.87
N ALA A 397 -25.98 6.81 -4.31
CA ALA A 397 -25.55 7.74 -3.28
C ALA A 397 -25.30 7.03 -1.94
N ALA A 398 -26.22 6.17 -1.51
CA ALA A 398 -26.02 5.33 -0.32
C ALA A 398 -24.76 4.44 -0.44
N TRP A 399 -24.53 3.86 -1.62
CA TRP A 399 -23.32 3.09 -1.92
C TRP A 399 -22.06 3.96 -1.88
N ALA A 400 -22.06 5.14 -2.50
CA ALA A 400 -20.93 6.05 -2.47
C ALA A 400 -20.59 6.51 -1.03
N VAL A 401 -21.59 6.73 -0.18
CA VAL A 401 -21.40 6.99 1.26
C VAL A 401 -20.72 5.79 1.94
N GLU A 402 -21.16 4.55 1.70
CA GLU A 402 -20.52 3.39 2.32
C GLU A 402 -19.08 3.16 1.82
N VAL A 403 -18.80 3.43 0.54
CA VAL A 403 -17.41 3.42 0.00
C VAL A 403 -16.54 4.46 0.70
N ALA A 404 -17.07 5.67 0.93
CA ALA A 404 -16.39 6.73 1.68
C ALA A 404 -16.16 6.35 3.14
N GLU A 405 -17.16 5.83 3.84
CA GLU A 405 -17.05 5.41 5.24
C GLU A 405 -16.07 4.24 5.44
N ARG A 406 -16.07 3.26 4.53
CA ARG A 406 -15.08 2.18 4.52
C ARG A 406 -13.66 2.68 4.26
N THR A 407 -13.51 3.67 3.38
CA THR A 407 -12.20 4.30 3.08
C THR A 407 -11.69 5.12 4.28
N ALA A 408 -12.57 5.86 4.95
CA ALA A 408 -12.27 6.59 6.17
C ALA A 408 -11.84 5.65 7.31
N TYR A 409 -12.58 4.55 7.51
CA TYR A 409 -12.25 3.49 8.47
C TYR A 409 -10.88 2.87 8.20
N LEU A 410 -10.60 2.53 6.92
CA LEU A 410 -9.32 1.96 6.50
C LEU A 410 -8.14 2.87 6.87
N ILE A 411 -8.22 4.15 6.48
CA ILE A 411 -7.13 5.11 6.70
C ILE A 411 -7.00 5.46 8.19
N ALA A 412 -8.09 5.56 8.96
CA ALA A 412 -8.02 5.71 10.42
C ALA A 412 -7.26 4.54 11.09
N ARG A 413 -7.46 3.30 10.63
CA ARG A 413 -6.68 2.14 11.10
C ARG A 413 -5.21 2.20 10.68
N TRP A 414 -4.89 2.67 9.47
CA TRP A 414 -3.51 2.92 9.06
C TRP A 414 -2.80 3.91 10.00
N GLN A 415 -3.45 5.04 10.32
CA GLN A 415 -2.91 6.01 11.29
C GLN A 415 -2.70 5.36 12.68
N GLY A 416 -3.63 4.51 13.12
CA GLY A 416 -3.58 3.84 14.43
C GLY A 416 -2.44 2.82 14.63
N VAL A 417 -1.89 2.26 13.55
CA VAL A 417 -0.75 1.33 13.57
C VAL A 417 0.53 1.92 12.98
N GLY A 418 0.52 3.18 12.55
CA GLY A 418 1.67 3.82 11.91
C GLY A 418 1.95 3.34 10.47
N PHE A 419 0.97 2.77 9.76
CA PHE A 419 1.17 2.30 8.39
C PHE A 419 1.14 3.47 7.39
N THR A 420 2.12 3.53 6.50
CA THR A 420 2.20 4.48 5.37
C THR A 420 2.24 3.72 4.05
N HIS A 421 1.27 3.99 3.17
CA HIS A 421 1.12 3.30 1.88
C HIS A 421 2.14 3.75 0.83
N GLY A 422 2.54 5.02 0.83
CA GLY A 422 3.54 5.60 -0.07
C GLY A 422 3.13 5.82 -1.54
N VAL A 423 2.03 5.22 -2.02
CA VAL A 423 1.53 5.35 -3.41
C VAL A 423 0.00 5.44 -3.45
N LEU A 424 -0.59 6.38 -2.72
CA LEU A 424 -2.05 6.48 -2.54
C LEU A 424 -2.74 7.21 -3.72
N ASN A 425 -2.46 6.74 -4.95
CA ASN A 425 -3.10 7.16 -6.19
C ASN A 425 -4.55 6.62 -6.26
N THR A 426 -5.43 7.18 -7.10
CA THR A 426 -6.80 6.65 -7.27
C THR A 426 -6.85 5.28 -7.96
N ASP A 427 -5.79 4.89 -8.68
CA ASP A 427 -5.55 3.53 -9.18
C ASP A 427 -5.13 2.53 -8.08
N ASN A 428 -4.88 2.97 -6.85
CA ASN A 428 -4.60 2.12 -5.68
C ASN A 428 -5.68 2.23 -4.59
N MET A 429 -6.85 2.80 -4.90
CA MET A 429 -7.98 2.87 -3.98
C MET A 429 -9.01 1.80 -4.31
N SER A 430 -9.14 0.78 -3.46
CA SER A 430 -10.16 -0.27 -3.60
C SER A 430 -11.55 0.26 -3.24
N VAL A 431 -12.54 -0.03 -4.10
CA VAL A 431 -13.96 0.32 -3.89
C VAL A 431 -14.54 -0.35 -2.63
N LEU A 432 -13.96 -1.47 -2.20
CA LEU A 432 -14.38 -2.21 -1.02
C LEU A 432 -13.81 -1.66 0.30
N GLY A 433 -12.92 -0.65 0.23
CA GLY A 433 -12.18 -0.14 1.38
C GLY A 433 -11.07 -1.09 1.83
N LEU A 434 -10.38 -1.75 0.90
CA LEU A 434 -9.25 -2.65 1.16
C LEU A 434 -7.91 -1.95 0.91
N THR A 435 -6.90 -2.24 1.74
CA THR A 435 -5.49 -2.05 1.37
C THR A 435 -5.17 -2.91 0.14
N ILE A 436 -4.49 -2.35 -0.87
CA ILE A 436 -4.23 -2.99 -2.17
C ILE A 436 -2.92 -2.46 -2.78
N ASP A 437 -2.25 -3.27 -3.59
CA ASP A 437 -1.04 -2.89 -4.34
C ASP A 437 0.11 -2.34 -3.48
N TYR A 438 0.57 -3.20 -2.57
CA TYR A 438 1.81 -3.03 -1.83
C TYR A 438 3.02 -2.89 -2.78
N GLY A 439 3.83 -1.87 -2.51
CA GLY A 439 5.14 -1.62 -3.12
C GLY A 439 6.03 -0.90 -2.11
N PRO A 440 6.36 0.40 -2.30
CA PRO A 440 7.09 1.19 -1.31
C PRO A 440 6.17 1.61 -0.14
N PHE A 441 5.78 0.65 0.69
CA PHE A 441 5.09 0.89 1.96
C PHE A 441 6.09 0.92 3.14
N GLY A 442 5.66 1.43 4.29
CA GLY A 442 6.42 1.30 5.54
C GLY A 442 5.53 1.49 6.76
N PHE A 443 5.81 0.72 7.81
CA PHE A 443 5.33 1.04 9.16
C PHE A 443 6.30 2.03 9.81
N LEU A 444 5.77 2.95 10.62
CA LEU A 444 6.57 3.83 11.46
C LEU A 444 7.36 2.99 12.49
N ASP A 445 8.69 3.06 12.37
CA ASP A 445 9.59 2.77 13.48
C ASP A 445 9.53 3.96 14.46
N ALA A 446 10.48 4.90 14.35
CA ALA A 446 10.38 6.22 14.99
C ALA A 446 9.17 7.01 14.47
N PHE A 447 8.43 7.69 15.36
CA PHE A 447 7.30 8.52 14.97
C PHE A 447 7.78 9.78 14.21
N ASP A 448 7.43 9.87 12.93
CA ASP A 448 7.65 11.06 12.11
C ASP A 448 6.40 11.33 11.24
N PRO A 449 5.64 12.40 11.53
CA PRO A 449 4.49 12.79 10.72
C PRO A 449 4.80 12.99 9.22
N SER A 450 6.04 13.34 8.88
CA SER A 450 6.52 13.55 7.52
C SER A 450 7.18 12.31 6.91
N TYR A 451 7.11 11.14 7.54
CA TYR A 451 7.62 9.90 6.98
C TYR A 451 6.90 9.57 5.67
N THR A 452 7.67 9.42 4.59
CA THR A 452 7.20 8.71 3.40
C THR A 452 8.20 7.59 3.09
N PRO A 453 7.75 6.34 2.92
CA PRO A 453 8.61 5.24 2.49
C PRO A 453 9.06 5.37 1.03
N ASN A 454 8.38 6.20 0.22
CA ASN A 454 8.56 6.23 -1.23
C ASN A 454 9.61 7.27 -1.66
N THR A 455 10.70 6.82 -2.29
CA THR A 455 11.77 7.69 -2.82
C THR A 455 11.28 8.63 -3.92
N THR A 456 10.31 8.21 -4.73
CA THR A 456 9.66 9.04 -5.76
C THR A 456 8.76 10.12 -5.16
N ASP A 457 8.26 9.93 -3.93
CA ASP A 457 7.44 10.90 -3.22
C ASP A 457 8.27 11.99 -2.49
N LEU A 458 9.57 11.75 -2.24
CA LEU A 458 10.44 12.65 -1.47
C LEU A 458 10.39 14.15 -1.88
N PRO A 459 10.30 14.54 -3.17
CA PRO A 459 10.27 15.95 -3.56
C PRO A 459 9.00 16.72 -3.14
N GLY A 460 7.91 16.03 -2.78
CA GLY A 460 6.63 16.65 -2.40
C GLY A 460 5.96 16.08 -1.16
N LYS A 461 6.38 14.89 -0.69
CA LYS A 461 5.81 14.15 0.45
C LYS A 461 4.28 14.04 0.42
N ARG A 462 3.69 13.87 -0.77
CA ARG A 462 2.22 13.81 -0.95
C ARG A 462 1.62 12.62 -0.20
N TYR A 463 2.34 11.49 -0.16
CA TYR A 463 1.88 10.24 0.43
C TYR A 463 2.56 9.92 1.76
N CYS A 464 3.06 10.95 2.46
CA CYS A 464 3.59 10.81 3.82
C CYS A 464 2.50 10.52 4.85
N PHE A 465 2.90 9.98 6.00
CA PHE A 465 2.01 9.49 7.06
C PHE A 465 0.92 10.49 7.46
N ALA A 466 1.25 11.76 7.71
CA ALA A 466 0.27 12.77 8.12
C ALA A 466 -0.74 13.14 7.02
N ASN A 467 -0.37 13.00 5.74
CA ASN A 467 -1.17 13.43 4.60
C ASN A 467 -2.20 12.37 4.13
N GLN A 468 -2.10 11.13 4.58
CA GLN A 468 -3.00 10.04 4.14
C GLN A 468 -4.51 10.33 4.34
N PRO A 469 -4.96 10.95 5.46
CA PRO A 469 -6.38 11.30 5.63
C PRO A 469 -6.91 12.29 4.60
N ASP A 470 -6.16 13.35 4.30
CA ASP A 470 -6.54 14.39 3.34
C ASP A 470 -6.48 13.87 1.90
N VAL A 471 -5.47 13.04 1.60
CA VAL A 471 -5.37 12.33 0.31
C VAL A 471 -6.52 11.36 0.13
N GLY A 472 -6.97 10.68 1.19
CA GLY A 472 -8.15 9.82 1.16
C GLY A 472 -9.43 10.58 0.82
N LEU A 473 -9.67 11.73 1.46
CA LEU A 473 -10.78 12.63 1.13
C LEU A 473 -10.71 13.11 -0.32
N TRP A 474 -9.52 13.52 -0.78
CA TRP A 474 -9.30 13.93 -2.16
C TRP A 474 -9.58 12.78 -3.15
N ASN A 475 -9.12 11.56 -2.85
CA ASN A 475 -9.39 10.38 -3.66
C ASN A 475 -10.89 10.03 -3.72
N ILE A 476 -11.65 10.28 -2.65
CA ILE A 476 -13.12 10.15 -2.63
C ILE A 476 -13.80 11.20 -3.53
N ALA A 477 -13.35 12.46 -3.51
CA ALA A 477 -13.84 13.48 -4.46
C ALA A 477 -13.54 13.09 -5.92
N GLN A 478 -12.39 12.49 -6.19
CA GLN A 478 -12.06 11.97 -7.51
C GLN A 478 -12.85 10.68 -7.88
N PHE A 479 -13.52 10.02 -6.92
CA PHE A 479 -14.39 8.85 -7.15
C PHE A 479 -15.86 9.24 -7.38
N THR A 480 -16.36 10.29 -6.73
CA THR A 480 -17.72 10.81 -6.96
C THR A 480 -17.86 11.44 -8.35
N GLY A 481 -16.82 12.10 -8.86
CA GLY A 481 -16.81 12.73 -10.19
C GLY A 481 -17.32 11.83 -11.34
N PRO A 482 -16.79 10.60 -11.52
CA PRO A 482 -17.34 9.62 -12.47
C PRO A 482 -18.83 9.28 -12.27
N LEU A 483 -19.30 9.17 -11.02
CA LEU A 483 -20.69 8.84 -10.71
C LEU A 483 -21.64 9.99 -11.06
N SER A 484 -21.25 11.24 -10.76
CA SER A 484 -21.98 12.43 -11.22
C SER A 484 -21.94 12.58 -12.75
N SER A 485 -20.82 12.22 -13.39
CA SER A 485 -20.68 12.25 -14.86
C SER A 485 -21.57 11.22 -15.57
N ALA A 486 -21.96 10.15 -14.88
CA ALA A 486 -22.90 9.12 -15.34
C ALA A 486 -24.35 9.34 -14.86
N GLU A 487 -24.64 10.53 -14.30
CA GLU A 487 -25.94 10.94 -13.76
C GLU A 487 -26.49 9.99 -12.67
N LEU A 488 -25.58 9.35 -11.91
CA LEU A 488 -25.93 8.40 -10.84
C LEU A 488 -26.10 9.06 -9.48
N ILE A 489 -25.41 10.19 -9.25
CA ILE A 489 -25.53 11.00 -8.02
C ILE A 489 -25.53 12.48 -8.37
N SER A 490 -26.37 13.25 -7.67
CA SER A 490 -26.40 14.71 -7.70
C SER A 490 -25.17 15.34 -7.06
N LYS A 491 -25.05 16.66 -7.21
CA LYS A 491 -24.00 17.46 -6.57
C LYS A 491 -24.07 17.38 -5.04
N ASP A 492 -25.28 17.40 -4.48
CA ASP A 492 -25.47 17.52 -3.03
C ASP A 492 -25.26 16.17 -2.33
N GLU A 493 -25.66 15.07 -2.97
CA GLU A 493 -25.23 13.71 -2.58
C GLU A 493 -23.70 13.56 -2.64
N ALA A 494 -23.04 14.07 -3.70
CA ALA A 494 -21.58 14.03 -3.81
C ALA A 494 -20.87 14.87 -2.72
N ASN A 495 -21.46 16.00 -2.29
CA ASN A 495 -20.98 16.77 -1.15
C ASN A 495 -21.11 15.97 0.17
N TYR A 496 -22.27 15.34 0.38
CA TYR A 496 -22.56 14.55 1.57
C TYR A 496 -21.64 13.32 1.71
N VAL A 497 -21.26 12.68 0.60
CA VAL A 497 -20.25 11.60 0.57
C VAL A 497 -18.90 12.08 1.13
N MET A 498 -18.49 13.33 0.82
CA MET A 498 -17.26 13.92 1.35
C MET A 498 -17.39 14.31 2.83
N GLU A 499 -18.55 14.80 3.26
CA GLU A 499 -18.85 15.08 4.67
C GLU A 499 -18.77 13.81 5.52
N ARG A 500 -19.43 12.73 5.10
CA ARG A 500 -19.42 11.43 5.79
C ARG A 500 -18.04 10.80 5.88
N TYR A 501 -17.18 10.96 4.87
CA TYR A 501 -15.76 10.59 5.01
C TYR A 501 -15.10 11.31 6.19
N GLY A 502 -15.27 12.63 6.28
CA GLY A 502 -14.66 13.46 7.32
C GLY A 502 -15.14 13.10 8.73
N THR A 503 -16.45 12.98 8.92
CA THR A 503 -17.05 12.53 10.19
C THR A 503 -16.53 11.14 10.57
N LYS A 504 -16.66 10.16 9.67
CA LYS A 504 -16.30 8.77 9.94
C LYS A 504 -14.81 8.59 10.24
N PHE A 505 -13.93 9.32 9.55
CA PHE A 505 -12.50 9.29 9.83
C PHE A 505 -12.21 9.81 11.25
N MET A 506 -12.82 10.94 11.63
CA MET A 506 -12.63 11.53 12.95
C MET A 506 -13.20 10.66 14.07
N ASP A 507 -14.35 10.01 13.88
CA ASP A 507 -14.95 9.10 14.87
C ASP A 507 -14.05 7.88 15.11
N GLU A 508 -13.59 7.23 14.04
CA GLU A 508 -12.72 6.05 14.13
C GLU A 508 -11.34 6.42 14.69
N TYR A 509 -10.74 7.52 14.25
CA TYR A 509 -9.44 7.97 14.76
C TYR A 509 -9.50 8.31 16.26
N GLN A 510 -10.55 8.99 16.72
CA GLN A 510 -10.78 9.27 18.14
C GLN A 510 -10.98 7.98 18.93
N SER A 511 -11.80 7.04 18.42
CA SER A 511 -12.04 5.74 19.05
C SER A 511 -10.75 4.91 19.18
N ILE A 512 -9.93 4.89 18.12
CA ILE A 512 -8.64 4.21 18.07
C ILE A 512 -7.70 4.82 19.10
N MET A 513 -7.44 6.14 19.06
CA MET A 513 -6.47 6.76 19.98
C MET A 513 -6.90 6.65 21.44
N THR A 514 -8.19 6.80 21.74
CA THR A 514 -8.75 6.58 23.10
C THR A 514 -8.42 5.17 23.61
N LYS A 515 -8.66 4.13 22.81
CA LYS A 515 -8.34 2.73 23.14
C LYS A 515 -6.83 2.49 23.26
N LYS A 516 -6.01 3.08 22.39
CA LYS A 516 -4.54 2.98 22.43
C LYS A 516 -3.92 3.56 23.70
N LEU A 517 -4.56 4.56 24.32
CA LEU A 517 -4.17 5.12 25.63
C LEU A 517 -4.90 4.47 26.82
N GLY A 518 -5.86 3.55 26.60
CA GLY A 518 -6.63 2.92 27.68
C GLY A 518 -7.58 3.88 28.41
N LEU A 519 -8.06 4.93 27.73
CA LEU A 519 -8.95 5.96 28.29
C LEU A 519 -10.43 5.61 28.04
N THR A 520 -11.33 6.23 28.83
CA THR A 520 -12.80 6.17 28.64
C THR A 520 -13.31 7.20 27.63
N LYS A 521 -12.61 8.33 27.50
CA LYS A 521 -12.99 9.52 26.71
C LYS A 521 -11.81 10.00 25.85
N TYR A 522 -12.09 10.66 24.72
CA TYR A 522 -11.04 11.23 23.87
C TYR A 522 -10.52 12.56 24.44
N ASN A 523 -9.34 12.55 25.06
CA ASN A 523 -8.64 13.78 25.47
C ASN A 523 -7.72 14.29 24.35
N LYS A 524 -8.19 15.29 23.61
CA LYS A 524 -7.45 15.93 22.50
C LYS A 524 -6.11 16.51 22.95
N GLN A 525 -6.08 17.21 24.07
CA GLN A 525 -4.91 17.94 24.59
C GLN A 525 -3.79 16.96 24.98
N LEU A 526 -4.13 15.90 25.72
CA LEU A 526 -3.20 14.85 26.12
C LEU A 526 -2.61 14.12 24.91
N ILE A 527 -3.45 13.79 23.92
CA ILE A 527 -3.04 13.09 22.69
C ILE A 527 -2.18 14.01 21.81
N SER A 528 -2.50 15.29 21.67
CA SER A 528 -1.63 16.26 20.96
C SER A 528 -0.27 16.45 21.66
N LYS A 529 -0.23 16.55 23.00
CA LYS A 529 1.02 16.63 23.78
C LYS A 529 1.86 15.35 23.61
N LEU A 530 1.21 14.18 23.60
CA LEU A 530 1.86 12.89 23.34
C LEU A 530 2.52 12.85 21.95
N LEU A 531 1.73 13.05 20.89
CA LEU A 531 2.20 12.93 19.51
C LEU A 531 3.31 13.94 19.20
N ASN A 532 3.25 15.14 19.80
CA ASN A 532 4.34 16.11 19.73
C ASN A 532 5.63 15.59 20.39
N ASN A 533 5.55 15.06 21.62
CA ASN A 533 6.73 14.50 22.30
C ASN A 533 7.32 13.31 21.51
N LEU A 534 6.50 12.38 21.01
CA LEU A 534 6.94 11.27 20.16
C LEU A 534 7.68 11.76 18.90
N ALA A 535 7.20 12.84 18.26
CA ALA A 535 7.76 13.38 17.02
C ALA A 535 9.08 14.14 17.22
N VAL A 536 9.21 14.83 18.36
CA VAL A 536 10.43 15.56 18.76
C VAL A 536 11.53 14.59 19.16
N ASP A 537 11.22 13.61 20.02
CA ASP A 537 12.21 12.67 20.57
C ASP A 537 12.41 11.41 19.70
N LYS A 538 11.76 11.34 18.52
CA LYS A 538 11.83 10.22 17.56
C LYS A 538 11.59 8.84 18.18
N VAL A 539 10.66 8.79 19.12
CA VAL A 539 10.31 7.58 19.88
C VAL A 539 9.63 6.55 18.97
N ASP A 540 9.93 5.27 19.19
CA ASP A 540 9.31 4.19 18.42
C ASP A 540 7.80 4.09 18.67
N TYR A 541 7.01 4.25 17.60
CA TYR A 541 5.54 4.38 17.69
C TYR A 541 4.89 3.10 18.25
N THR A 542 5.30 1.94 17.75
CA THR A 542 4.73 0.64 18.15
C THR A 542 5.11 0.31 19.60
N ASN A 543 6.40 0.39 19.91
CA ASN A 543 6.93 -0.02 21.21
C ASN A 543 6.50 0.94 22.32
N PHE A 544 6.37 2.25 22.06
CA PHE A 544 5.81 3.18 23.04
C PHE A 544 4.39 2.77 23.45
N PHE A 545 3.49 2.58 22.48
CA PHE A 545 2.10 2.22 22.78
C PHE A 545 1.95 0.84 23.43
N ARG A 546 2.84 -0.11 23.12
CA ARG A 546 2.89 -1.41 23.83
C ARG A 546 3.39 -1.27 25.27
N LEU A 547 4.40 -0.43 25.51
CA LEU A 547 4.97 -0.21 26.86
C LEU A 547 4.08 0.65 27.76
N LEU A 548 3.31 1.59 27.19
CA LEU A 548 2.38 2.46 27.92
C LEU A 548 1.36 1.68 28.77
N SER A 549 1.01 0.45 28.37
CA SER A 549 0.14 -0.46 29.13
C SER A 549 0.70 -0.88 30.51
N ASN A 550 1.95 -0.54 30.82
CA ASN A 550 2.63 -0.82 32.09
C ASN A 550 2.76 0.43 32.99
N VAL A 551 2.12 1.55 32.63
CA VAL A 551 1.97 2.71 33.52
C VAL A 551 0.76 2.48 34.41
N ASN A 552 1.00 2.46 35.73
CA ASN A 552 -0.02 2.25 36.76
C ASN A 552 -0.82 3.52 37.04
N ALA A 553 -2.06 3.40 37.49
CA ALA A 553 -2.93 4.52 37.85
C ALA A 553 -2.70 5.00 39.30
N ASP A 554 -1.45 5.25 39.67
CA ASP A 554 -1.04 5.63 41.03
C ASP A 554 -0.35 7.01 41.07
N PRO A 555 -0.98 8.05 41.65
CA PRO A 555 -0.38 9.38 41.77
C PRO A 555 0.70 9.47 42.87
N GLY A 556 0.91 8.40 43.66
CA GLY A 556 1.97 8.30 44.66
C GLY A 556 3.35 7.90 44.11
N ILE A 557 3.46 7.54 42.84
CA ILE A 557 4.73 7.12 42.21
C ILE A 557 5.75 8.28 42.22
N PRO A 558 6.97 8.08 42.77
CA PRO A 558 8.02 9.10 42.76
C PRO A 558 8.39 9.57 41.35
N GLU A 559 8.71 10.86 41.21
CA GLU A 559 8.99 11.49 39.90
C GLU A 559 10.11 10.78 39.12
N ASN A 560 11.13 10.31 39.83
CA ASN A 560 12.26 9.54 39.29
C ASN A 560 11.88 8.12 38.80
N GLU A 561 10.68 7.63 39.12
CA GLU A 561 10.18 6.29 38.77
C GLU A 561 9.08 6.31 37.70
N LEU A 562 8.37 7.44 37.51
CA LEU A 562 7.31 7.62 36.50
C LEU A 562 7.68 7.16 35.08
N LEU A 563 8.94 7.32 34.66
CA LEU A 563 9.41 6.93 33.33
C LEU A 563 9.97 5.50 33.24
N VAL A 564 10.05 4.75 34.34
CA VAL A 564 10.61 3.38 34.37
C VAL A 564 9.85 2.42 33.41
N PRO A 565 8.50 2.40 33.35
CA PRO A 565 7.77 1.55 32.39
C PRO A 565 8.06 1.87 30.92
N LEU A 566 8.42 3.13 30.62
CA LEU A 566 8.65 3.64 29.26
C LEU A 566 10.14 3.65 28.85
N LYS A 567 11.05 3.29 29.77
CA LYS A 567 12.52 3.40 29.61
C LYS A 567 13.08 2.72 28.35
N ALA A 568 12.45 1.65 27.87
CA ALA A 568 12.89 0.92 26.67
C ALA A 568 12.47 1.60 25.34
N ALA A 569 11.57 2.57 25.37
CA ALA A 569 11.24 3.45 24.23
C ALA A 569 11.89 4.84 24.37
N LEU A 570 12.01 5.35 25.60
CA LEU A 570 12.60 6.66 25.90
C LEU A 570 14.12 6.57 26.10
N LEU A 571 14.83 6.09 25.08
CA LEU A 571 16.28 5.97 25.07
C LEU A 571 16.96 7.35 25.01
N ASP A 572 18.02 7.53 25.80
CA ASP A 572 18.97 8.66 25.78
C ASP A 572 18.39 10.10 25.80
N ILE A 573 17.14 10.27 26.26
CA ILE A 573 16.51 11.59 26.37
C ILE A 573 17.21 12.53 27.37
N GLY A 574 17.46 13.77 26.93
CA GLY A 574 18.07 14.84 27.74
C GLY A 574 17.17 15.36 28.88
N LYS A 575 17.73 16.15 29.80
CA LYS A 575 17.04 16.61 31.03
C LYS A 575 15.70 17.33 30.74
N GLU A 576 15.71 18.33 29.88
CA GLU A 576 14.51 19.09 29.47
C GLU A 576 13.44 18.20 28.82
N ARG A 577 13.87 17.14 28.11
CA ARG A 577 12.95 16.17 27.49
C ARG A 577 12.37 15.21 28.54
N LYS A 578 13.15 14.79 29.54
CA LYS A 578 12.64 14.03 30.70
C LYS A 578 11.55 14.80 31.44
N GLU A 579 11.76 16.08 31.71
CA GLU A 579 10.75 16.95 32.34
C GLU A 579 9.46 17.05 31.49
N ALA A 580 9.59 17.18 30.16
CA ALA A 580 8.44 17.18 29.25
C ALA A 580 7.69 15.83 29.17
N TRP A 581 8.39 14.71 29.43
CA TRP A 581 7.78 13.37 29.54
C TRP A 581 7.14 13.11 30.90
N ILE A 582 7.80 13.49 32.00
CA ILE A 582 7.26 13.44 33.37
C ILE A 582 5.95 14.24 33.44
N SER A 583 5.96 15.48 32.94
CA SER A 583 4.78 16.34 32.85
C SER A 583 3.67 15.78 31.94
N TRP A 584 3.98 14.84 31.04
CA TRP A 584 2.95 14.14 30.25
C TRP A 584 2.40 12.91 31.00
N VAL A 585 3.27 12.12 31.63
CA VAL A 585 2.88 10.93 32.40
C VAL A 585 2.05 11.31 33.64
N GLN A 586 2.35 12.42 34.32
CA GLN A 586 1.53 12.94 35.43
C GLN A 586 0.08 13.20 35.00
N THR A 587 -0.13 13.99 33.94
CA THR A 587 -1.48 14.26 33.41
C THR A 587 -2.16 13.03 32.82
N TYR A 588 -1.39 12.05 32.34
CA TYR A 588 -1.95 10.75 31.95
C TYR A 588 -2.46 9.97 33.17
N ILE A 589 -1.68 9.88 34.25
CA ILE A 589 -2.09 9.20 35.49
C ILE A 589 -3.31 9.87 36.12
N GLU A 590 -3.41 11.20 36.08
CA GLU A 590 -4.60 11.94 36.52
C GLU A 590 -5.88 11.48 35.79
N GLU A 591 -5.84 11.37 34.46
CA GLU A 591 -6.94 10.84 33.63
C GLU A 591 -7.21 9.34 33.87
N LEU A 592 -6.17 8.54 34.16
CA LEU A 592 -6.34 7.13 34.52
C LEU A 592 -7.05 6.97 35.87
N VAL A 593 -6.70 7.77 36.87
CA VAL A 593 -7.37 7.79 38.18
C VAL A 593 -8.83 8.23 38.06
N GLU A 594 -9.11 9.26 37.24
CA GLU A 594 -10.50 9.68 36.94
C GLU A 594 -11.31 8.54 36.27
N SER A 595 -10.66 7.70 35.46
CA SER A 595 -11.34 6.60 34.75
C SER A 595 -11.85 5.47 35.65
N GLY A 596 -11.21 5.26 36.81
CA GLY A 596 -11.51 4.16 37.73
C GLY A 596 -11.23 2.73 37.20
N ILE A 597 -10.63 2.58 36.01
CA ILE A 597 -10.37 1.25 35.41
C ILE A 597 -9.14 0.59 36.08
N PRO A 598 -9.25 -0.64 36.62
CA PRO A 598 -8.13 -1.37 37.21
C PRO A 598 -6.97 -1.57 36.23
N ASP A 599 -5.73 -1.46 36.74
CA ASP A 599 -4.51 -1.49 35.93
C ASP A 599 -4.37 -2.72 35.03
N GLU A 600 -4.64 -3.93 35.55
CA GLU A 600 -4.56 -5.17 34.76
C GLU A 600 -5.68 -5.29 33.71
N GLU A 601 -6.87 -4.75 33.97
CA GLU A 601 -7.96 -4.70 32.98
C GLU A 601 -7.62 -3.71 31.86
N ARG A 602 -7.18 -2.50 32.21
CA ARG A 602 -6.72 -1.49 31.26
C ARG A 602 -5.56 -2.01 30.41
N LYS A 603 -4.59 -2.69 31.02
CA LYS A 603 -3.43 -3.30 30.36
C LYS A 603 -3.83 -4.41 29.39
N ALA A 604 -4.76 -5.28 29.77
CA ALA A 604 -5.31 -6.29 28.86
C ALA A 604 -6.03 -5.65 27.67
N ALA A 605 -6.87 -4.64 27.91
CA ALA A 605 -7.57 -3.89 26.87
C ALA A 605 -6.58 -3.18 25.91
N MET A 606 -5.59 -2.46 26.43
CA MET A 606 -4.55 -1.79 25.65
C MET A 606 -3.72 -2.79 24.83
N ASN A 607 -3.31 -3.92 25.41
CA ASN A 607 -2.53 -4.93 24.69
C ASN A 607 -3.33 -5.62 23.56
N SER A 608 -4.66 -5.65 23.63
CA SER A 608 -5.52 -6.13 22.54
C SER A 608 -5.63 -5.19 21.33
N VAL A 609 -5.20 -3.91 21.47
CA VAL A 609 -5.26 -2.89 20.40
C VAL A 609 -3.89 -2.28 20.04
N ASN A 610 -2.89 -2.41 20.91
CA ASN A 610 -1.51 -2.00 20.66
C ASN A 610 -0.67 -3.24 20.32
N PRO A 611 -0.29 -3.42 19.03
CA PRO A 611 0.45 -4.59 18.62
C PRO A 611 1.84 -4.61 19.25
N LYS A 612 2.35 -5.80 19.55
CA LYS A 612 3.76 -6.02 19.90
C LYS A 612 4.65 -6.13 18.67
N TYR A 613 4.08 -6.61 17.56
CA TYR A 613 4.80 -6.86 16.32
C TYR A 613 4.12 -6.13 15.16
N VAL A 614 4.90 -5.41 14.35
CA VAL A 614 4.49 -4.86 13.06
C VAL A 614 5.51 -5.26 12.01
N LEU A 615 5.13 -5.21 10.72
CA LEU A 615 6.00 -5.62 9.63
C LEU A 615 7.04 -4.53 9.29
N ARG A 616 8.00 -4.33 10.21
CA ARG A 616 9.09 -3.36 10.08
C ARG A 616 9.92 -3.66 8.83
N ASN A 617 10.33 -2.63 8.09
CA ASN A 617 10.97 -2.81 6.79
C ASN A 617 12.30 -3.59 6.83
N TYR A 618 13.03 -3.55 7.96
CA TYR A 618 14.24 -4.37 8.14
C TYR A 618 13.95 -5.86 8.31
N LEU A 619 12.77 -6.22 8.84
CA LEU A 619 12.35 -7.63 8.98
C LEU A 619 12.01 -8.23 7.61
N CYS A 620 11.31 -7.47 6.76
CA CYS A 620 11.16 -7.82 5.34
C CYS A 620 12.52 -8.05 4.69
N GLN A 621 13.47 -7.11 4.83
CA GLN A 621 14.79 -7.28 4.21
C GLN A 621 15.53 -8.51 4.75
N SER A 622 15.50 -8.76 6.06
CA SER A 622 16.15 -9.93 6.67
C SER A 622 15.58 -11.27 6.14
N ALA A 623 14.29 -11.30 5.80
CA ALA A 623 13.63 -12.46 5.22
C ALA A 623 13.88 -12.58 3.69
N ILE A 624 14.06 -11.46 2.99
CA ILE A 624 14.45 -11.39 1.57
C ILE A 624 15.90 -11.85 1.39
N ASP A 625 16.83 -11.30 2.18
CA ASP A 625 18.26 -11.63 2.14
C ASP A 625 18.50 -13.15 2.35
N ALA A 626 17.64 -13.82 3.12
CA ALA A 626 17.65 -15.27 3.31
C ALA A 626 16.99 -16.03 2.14
N ALA A 627 15.83 -15.57 1.66
CA ALA A 627 15.11 -16.20 0.55
C ALA A 627 15.89 -16.15 -0.77
N GLU A 628 16.63 -15.08 -1.04
CA GLU A 628 17.54 -14.97 -2.20
C GLU A 628 18.73 -15.95 -2.13
N GLN A 629 18.96 -16.58 -0.97
CA GLN A 629 19.91 -17.69 -0.77
C GLN A 629 19.21 -19.07 -0.70
N GLY A 630 17.89 -19.12 -0.93
CA GLY A 630 17.07 -20.33 -0.84
C GLY A 630 16.58 -20.69 0.57
N ASP A 631 16.83 -19.87 1.60
CA ASP A 631 16.30 -20.06 2.96
C ASP A 631 15.01 -19.25 3.18
N TYR A 632 13.87 -19.91 3.03
CA TYR A 632 12.56 -19.32 3.24
C TYR A 632 12.07 -19.39 4.71
N GLU A 633 12.85 -19.94 5.65
CA GLU A 633 12.40 -20.13 7.02
C GLU A 633 12.12 -18.82 7.76
N GLU A 634 12.91 -17.77 7.50
CA GLU A 634 12.66 -16.45 8.09
C GLU A 634 11.39 -15.81 7.50
N VAL A 635 11.03 -16.08 6.24
CA VAL A 635 9.74 -15.65 5.63
C VAL A 635 8.57 -16.36 6.32
N ARG A 636 8.65 -17.70 6.48
CA ARG A 636 7.63 -18.49 7.19
C ARG A 636 7.47 -18.07 8.65
N ARG A 637 8.58 -17.82 9.34
CA ARG A 637 8.61 -17.37 10.74
C ARG A 637 8.01 -15.98 10.90
N LEU A 638 8.37 -15.04 10.03
CA LEU A 638 7.83 -13.68 10.04
C LEU A 638 6.33 -13.68 9.72
N LEU A 639 5.86 -14.46 8.74
CA LEU A 639 4.43 -14.66 8.48
C LEU A 639 3.70 -15.13 9.75
N LYS A 640 4.22 -16.16 10.42
CA LYS A 640 3.60 -16.76 11.61
C LYS A 640 3.52 -15.78 12.80
N VAL A 641 4.53 -14.92 12.97
CA VAL A 641 4.50 -13.82 13.95
C VAL A 641 3.44 -12.79 13.60
N MET A 642 3.35 -12.41 12.32
CA MET A 642 2.39 -11.43 11.80
C MET A 642 0.93 -11.89 11.82
N GLN A 643 0.65 -13.19 12.00
CA GLN A 643 -0.71 -13.70 12.16
C GLN A 643 -1.36 -13.32 13.50
N ASN A 644 -0.56 -13.11 14.56
CA ASN A 644 -1.05 -12.80 15.91
C ASN A 644 -0.28 -11.61 16.52
N PRO A 645 -0.29 -10.41 15.89
CA PRO A 645 0.64 -9.33 16.17
C PRO A 645 0.44 -8.64 17.54
N TYR A 646 -0.69 -8.88 18.20
CA TYR A 646 -1.04 -8.38 19.53
C TYR A 646 -0.58 -9.29 20.67
N ASP A 647 -0.33 -10.57 20.39
CA ASP A 647 -0.06 -11.58 21.41
C ASP A 647 1.39 -11.54 21.89
N GLU A 648 1.60 -12.04 23.12
CA GLU A 648 2.94 -12.38 23.61
C GLU A 648 3.39 -13.71 22.98
N GLN A 649 4.47 -13.69 22.22
CA GLN A 649 4.98 -14.86 21.49
C GLN A 649 6.40 -15.23 22.00
N PRO A 650 6.53 -16.26 22.86
CA PRO A 650 7.83 -16.64 23.42
C PRO A 650 8.86 -17.05 22.36
N GLY A 651 10.09 -16.54 22.50
CA GLY A 651 11.19 -16.76 21.55
C GLY A 651 11.14 -15.85 20.30
N MET A 652 10.09 -15.02 20.16
CA MET A 652 9.90 -14.09 19.05
C MET A 652 10.26 -12.65 19.42
N GLU A 653 10.93 -12.42 20.55
CA GLU A 653 11.29 -11.09 21.07
C GLU A 653 12.19 -10.31 20.10
N LYS A 654 12.92 -11.01 19.20
CA LYS A 654 13.71 -10.36 18.15
C LYS A 654 12.87 -9.51 17.18
N TYR A 655 11.60 -9.85 16.97
CA TYR A 655 10.70 -9.16 16.03
C TYR A 655 10.10 -7.85 16.59
N ALA A 656 10.16 -7.64 17.91
CA ALA A 656 9.72 -6.40 18.56
C ALA A 656 10.86 -5.36 18.69
N ARG A 657 12.08 -5.67 18.23
CA ARG A 657 13.24 -4.79 18.37
C ARG A 657 13.18 -3.59 17.42
N LEU A 658 13.79 -2.50 17.86
CA LEU A 658 14.07 -1.33 17.02
C LEU A 658 14.93 -1.71 15.81
N PRO A 659 14.88 -0.96 14.69
CA PRO A 659 15.73 -1.21 13.54
C PRO A 659 17.22 -1.16 13.89
N PRO A 660 18.03 -2.14 13.41
CA PRO A 660 19.48 -2.05 13.52
C PRO A 660 20.02 -0.94 12.61
N ALA A 661 21.21 -0.39 12.93
CA ALA A 661 21.78 0.75 12.21
C ALA A 661 21.88 0.57 10.68
N TRP A 662 22.08 -0.66 10.18
CA TRP A 662 22.13 -0.94 8.74
C TRP A 662 20.80 -0.75 8.01
N ALA A 663 19.67 -0.76 8.72
CA ALA A 663 18.33 -0.64 8.14
C ALA A 663 18.04 0.76 7.58
N TYR A 664 18.77 1.78 8.03
CA TYR A 664 18.61 3.18 7.61
C TYR A 664 19.29 3.46 6.25
N ARG A 665 19.01 2.61 5.25
CA ARG A 665 19.55 2.69 3.88
C ARG A 665 18.44 2.62 2.82
N PRO A 666 18.64 3.24 1.64
CA PRO A 666 17.81 2.98 0.45
C PRO A 666 17.73 1.48 0.13
N GLY A 667 16.57 1.04 -0.35
CA GLY A 667 16.22 -0.37 -0.56
C GLY A 667 15.64 -1.05 0.69
N VAL A 668 15.80 -0.46 1.89
CA VAL A 668 15.25 -1.00 3.15
C VAL A 668 14.20 -0.06 3.74
N CYS A 669 14.60 1.05 4.35
CA CYS A 669 13.66 2.00 4.98
C CYS A 669 13.01 2.98 3.99
N MET A 670 13.67 3.21 2.85
CA MET A 670 13.23 4.03 1.73
C MET A 670 13.26 3.19 0.45
N LEU A 671 12.18 3.25 -0.32
CA LEU A 671 11.80 2.26 -1.34
C LEU A 671 11.24 2.97 -2.58
N SER A 672 11.38 2.35 -3.75
CA SER A 672 10.89 2.84 -5.03
C SER A 672 9.58 2.17 -5.47
N CYS A 673 8.93 2.66 -6.53
CA CYS A 673 7.78 1.98 -7.14
C CYS A 673 8.10 0.60 -7.76
N SER A 674 9.38 0.23 -7.89
CA SER A 674 9.83 -1.12 -8.28
C SER A 674 10.20 -2.02 -7.07
N SER A 675 10.06 -1.53 -5.83
CA SER A 675 10.44 -2.23 -4.59
C SER A 675 9.49 -3.34 -4.16
#